data_AF-A0A928SS39-F1
#
_entry.id   AF-A0A928SS39-F1
#
_cell.length_a   1.000
_cell.length_b   1.000
_cell.length_c   1.000
_cell.angle_alpha   90.00
_cell.angle_beta   90.00
_cell.angle_gamma   90.00
#
_symmetry.space_group_name_H-M   'P 1'
#
loop_
_entity.id
_entity.type
_entity.pdbx_description
1 polymer ?
#
loop_
_entity_poly.entity_id
_entity_poly.type
_entity_poly.pdbx_seq_one_letter_code
_entity_poly.pdbx_strand_id
1 'polypeptide(L)'
;MTEEEQPESERLLDALALPEGRKVLSAREVAELARESRNLHVVGAEGSAPALVARALALAGARVLYVAPDVDAARRALADLSFLARALPFDPARVADGEAALAVLPAESTPWADVRPDRRAQMARTSALFHVAEGLPWRFLVTTAAGLVRRFVPPAPLRDAAVELVAEDEIDVGRVAAKLAAAGYLRAPVVEDPGSFAVRGGVLDVWPPNAELPVRAELYGDMILSLKSFDPESQRTNEAIARVWLPPAREAITTPAASERARVILRSLCDAVDWPSTKARALEEDVATARSLFGLDGFLPAFHQLVPLWAYLPPETVLLVEDLDRSLRWRAKRQLGLASVADAHTGGVAAVQRTDSALRLNVHFHSLVLDGVYVHENDDPRSPLEFRELDTPTRTDIAEVAARTAARVEKLLRAHGKSLDPELVEDTPPELALDEPGLAACYAAAAQGLSVSGDRAGQPPLRLIASPDPPARPRAVDATDQPIAEVRGINIHAVQVVDGRDRRRVERLCKYITRPPVAQDRLERRADGKLELTFKKVWRDGTRALVFEPADLIPRLVAAVPPPRFHLLRYFGVLSSHSSRRRLVVPTPALDDATANKPPPARGDQLELIGDTDDAPAPRKRWAWLLAHVFAADVETCPRCSGPMRWAEVANTRAQITRLLAEHGLGPRAPPATRVGVSVPEQLMLGFGKE
;
A
#
# COMPACT_ATOMS: atom_id res chain seq x y z
N MET A 1 -1.19 0.92 60.57
CA MET A 1 -0.19 1.51 59.67
C MET A 1 0.66 0.37 59.14
N THR A 2 0.23 -0.21 58.03
CA THR A 2 0.99 -1.21 57.27
C THR A 2 0.80 -0.80 55.81
N GLU A 3 1.94 -0.67 55.12
CA GLU A 3 2.09 -0.20 53.74
C GLU A 3 1.14 -0.94 52.80
N GLU A 4 0.23 -0.20 52.18
CA GLU A 4 -0.66 -0.68 51.13
C GLU A 4 0.17 -1.11 49.91
N GLU A 5 -0.09 -2.33 49.44
CA GLU A 5 0.52 -2.89 48.24
C GLU A 5 0.20 -2.03 47.01
N GLN A 6 1.21 -1.33 46.48
CA GLN A 6 1.10 -0.68 45.18
C GLN A 6 0.73 -1.69 44.09
N PRO A 7 -0.22 -1.37 43.19
CA PRO A 7 -0.67 -2.27 42.14
C PRO A 7 0.48 -2.65 41.19
N GLU A 8 0.48 -3.89 40.71
CA GLU A 8 1.55 -4.52 39.90
C GLU A 8 1.92 -3.70 38.64
N SER A 9 0.98 -2.90 38.14
CA SER A 9 1.18 -1.95 37.03
C SER A 9 2.15 -0.81 37.35
N GLU A 10 2.18 -0.29 38.58
CA GLU A 10 3.11 0.78 38.98
C GLU A 10 4.56 0.26 39.05
N ARG A 11 4.75 -0.97 39.54
CA ARG A 11 6.07 -1.64 39.57
C ARG A 11 6.65 -1.87 38.17
N LEU A 12 5.79 -2.09 37.17
CA LEU A 12 6.18 -2.31 35.78
C LEU A 12 6.58 -1.00 35.08
N LEU A 13 5.99 0.13 35.49
CA LEU A 13 6.32 1.47 35.02
C LEU A 13 7.68 1.93 35.56
N ASP A 14 7.99 1.65 36.83
CA ASP A 14 9.28 1.95 37.44
C ASP A 14 10.44 1.11 36.87
N ALA A 15 10.14 -0.10 36.36
CA ALA A 15 11.12 -0.97 35.70
C ALA A 15 11.52 -0.51 34.28
N LEU A 16 10.71 0.36 33.66
CA LEU A 16 11.03 0.95 32.37
C LEU A 16 11.90 2.20 32.61
N ALA A 17 13.22 2.03 32.52
CA ALA A 17 14.16 3.16 32.61
C ALA A 17 13.93 4.16 31.46
N LEU A 18 13.11 5.19 31.71
CA LEU A 18 12.82 6.24 30.75
C LEU A 18 13.95 7.29 30.75
N PRO A 19 14.27 7.89 29.59
CA PRO A 19 15.17 9.05 29.54
C PRO A 19 14.66 10.19 30.43
N GLU A 20 15.56 10.94 31.07
CA GLU A 20 15.22 12.10 31.91
C GLU A 20 14.23 13.04 31.19
N GLY A 21 13.12 13.34 31.87
CA GLY A 21 12.07 14.24 31.36
C GLY A 21 10.92 13.59 30.59
N ARG A 22 10.90 12.26 30.38
CA ARG A 22 9.74 11.56 29.81
C ARG A 22 8.90 10.88 30.89
N LYS A 23 7.62 11.22 30.98
CA LYS A 23 6.63 10.54 31.83
C LYS A 23 5.92 9.45 31.02
N VAL A 24 5.80 8.24 31.56
CA VAL A 24 4.79 7.31 31.04
C VAL A 24 3.44 7.75 31.59
N LEU A 25 2.48 7.85 30.69
CA LEU A 25 1.11 8.20 31.00
C LEU A 25 0.23 7.03 30.59
N SER A 26 -0.67 6.63 31.49
CA SER A 26 -1.80 5.78 31.14
C SER A 26 -2.75 6.51 30.18
N ALA A 27 -3.55 5.74 29.42
CA ALA A 27 -4.56 6.33 28.54
C ALA A 27 -5.56 7.22 29.30
N ARG A 28 -5.81 6.91 30.58
CA ARG A 28 -6.66 7.73 31.47
C ARG A 28 -6.03 9.07 31.78
N GLU A 29 -4.75 9.10 32.15
CA GLU A 29 -4.02 10.36 32.40
C GLU A 29 -3.93 11.21 31.14
N VAL A 30 -3.74 10.58 29.96
CA VAL A 30 -3.81 11.27 28.67
C VAL A 30 -5.19 11.94 28.48
N ALA A 31 -6.28 11.24 28.81
CA ALA A 31 -7.62 11.80 28.70
C ALA A 31 -7.89 12.94 29.69
N GLU A 32 -7.35 12.85 30.91
CA GLU A 32 -7.42 13.93 31.91
C GLU A 32 -6.65 15.18 31.43
N LEU A 33 -5.41 15.00 30.95
CA LEU A 33 -4.60 16.09 30.38
C LEU A 33 -5.25 16.73 29.15
N ALA A 34 -5.94 15.93 28.32
CA ALA A 34 -6.63 16.42 27.13
C ALA A 34 -7.83 17.32 27.45
N ARG A 35 -8.40 17.25 28.66
CA ARG A 35 -9.47 18.18 29.10
C ARG A 35 -8.91 19.55 29.46
N GLU A 36 -7.70 19.59 30.01
CA GLU A 36 -7.06 20.81 30.49
C GLU A 36 -6.24 21.51 29.39
N SER A 37 -5.87 20.77 28.35
CA SER A 37 -4.99 21.23 27.28
C SER A 37 -5.75 21.42 25.97
N ARG A 38 -5.54 22.57 25.31
CA ARG A 38 -6.10 22.80 23.97
C ARG A 38 -5.50 21.88 22.90
N ASN A 39 -4.21 21.56 23.03
CA ASN A 39 -3.48 20.66 22.13
C ASN A 39 -2.63 19.71 22.99
N LEU A 40 -2.67 18.41 22.70
CA LEU A 40 -1.88 17.39 23.37
C LEU A 40 -1.21 16.49 22.34
N HIS A 41 0.11 16.34 22.44
CA HIS A 41 0.90 15.45 21.58
C HIS A 41 1.28 14.21 22.38
N VAL A 42 0.79 13.05 21.95
CA VAL A 42 1.06 11.75 22.59
C VAL A 42 2.02 10.98 21.68
N VAL A 43 3.16 10.57 22.22
CA VAL A 43 4.19 9.80 21.51
C VAL A 43 4.25 8.37 22.04
N GLY A 44 4.61 7.41 21.18
CA GLY A 44 4.71 5.99 21.56
C GLY A 44 3.38 5.22 21.58
N ALA A 45 2.30 5.81 21.04
CA ALA A 45 1.03 5.12 20.85
C ALA A 45 1.07 4.25 19.57
N GLU A 46 1.56 3.01 19.70
CA GLU A 46 1.64 2.04 18.60
C GLU A 46 0.50 1.01 18.63
N GLY A 47 0.20 0.39 17.49
CA GLY A 47 -0.82 -0.65 17.38
C GLY A 47 -2.22 -0.13 17.73
N SER A 48 -2.91 -0.79 18.67
CA SER A 48 -4.24 -0.39 19.16
C SER A 48 -4.19 0.69 20.25
N ALA A 49 -3.01 1.18 20.64
CA ALA A 49 -2.88 2.22 21.66
C ALA A 49 -3.61 3.53 21.31
N PRO A 50 -3.60 4.04 20.05
CA PRO A 50 -4.42 5.19 19.67
C PRO A 50 -5.92 4.97 19.87
N ALA A 51 -6.43 3.77 19.58
CA ALA A 51 -7.83 3.40 19.84
C ALA A 51 -8.13 3.32 21.34
N LEU A 52 -7.16 2.87 22.15
CA LEU A 52 -7.27 2.90 23.62
C LEU A 52 -7.30 4.33 24.18
N VAL A 53 -6.51 5.25 23.63
CA VAL A 53 -6.55 6.67 23.99
C VAL A 53 -7.89 7.29 23.60
N ALA A 54 -8.38 7.02 22.38
CA ALA A 54 -9.72 7.42 21.96
C ALA A 54 -10.79 6.89 22.92
N ARG A 55 -10.69 5.62 23.32
CA ARG A 55 -11.59 5.01 24.30
C ARG A 55 -11.54 5.73 25.65
N ALA A 56 -10.35 6.05 26.15
CA ALA A 56 -10.20 6.78 27.40
C ALA A 56 -10.81 8.19 27.33
N LEU A 57 -10.62 8.90 26.20
CA LEU A 57 -11.29 10.19 25.95
C LEU A 57 -12.82 10.05 25.95
N ALA A 58 -13.34 8.99 25.34
CA ALA A 58 -14.79 8.72 25.34
C ALA A 58 -15.34 8.39 26.72
N LEU A 59 -14.63 7.58 27.53
CA LEU A 59 -14.97 7.31 28.93
C LEU A 59 -14.89 8.58 29.79
N ALA A 60 -14.02 9.51 29.41
CA ALA A 60 -13.96 10.84 29.98
C ALA A 60 -15.11 11.77 29.49
N GLY A 61 -16.09 11.24 28.76
CA GLY A 61 -17.29 11.95 28.32
C GLY A 61 -17.17 12.65 26.97
N ALA A 62 -16.01 12.61 26.32
CA ALA A 62 -15.81 13.24 25.02
C ALA A 62 -16.49 12.46 23.89
N ARG A 63 -16.86 13.17 22.83
CA ARG A 63 -17.07 12.59 21.49
C ARG A 63 -15.76 12.70 20.74
N VAL A 64 -15.31 11.65 20.07
CA VAL A 64 -13.99 11.61 19.42
C VAL A 64 -14.15 11.56 17.91
N LEU A 65 -13.61 12.58 17.22
CA LEU A 65 -13.32 12.49 15.78
C LEU A 65 -11.93 11.90 15.61
N TYR A 66 -11.87 10.63 15.21
CA TYR A 66 -10.62 9.91 14.95
C TYR A 66 -10.20 10.08 13.49
N VAL A 67 -9.09 10.76 13.24
CA VAL A 67 -8.54 10.95 11.90
C VAL A 67 -7.38 9.98 11.71
N ALA A 68 -7.64 8.90 10.98
CA ALA A 68 -6.65 7.89 10.65
C ALA A 68 -5.78 8.31 9.45
N PRO A 69 -4.55 7.76 9.32
CA PRO A 69 -3.64 8.11 8.25
C PRO A 69 -4.15 7.69 6.85
N ASP A 70 -4.83 6.55 6.75
CA ASP A 70 -5.39 6.01 5.50
C ASP A 70 -6.67 5.20 5.76
N VAL A 71 -7.34 4.77 4.68
CA VAL A 71 -8.62 4.04 4.75
C VAL A 71 -8.48 2.69 5.47
N ASP A 72 -7.34 2.00 5.33
CA ASP A 72 -7.13 0.73 6.01
C ASP A 72 -6.89 0.93 7.50
N ALA A 73 -6.15 1.99 7.88
CA ALA A 73 -5.98 2.39 9.27
C ALA A 73 -7.31 2.82 9.88
N ALA A 74 -8.13 3.56 9.14
CA ALA A 74 -9.48 3.90 9.59
C ALA A 74 -10.34 2.65 9.83
N ARG A 75 -10.29 1.66 8.93
CA ARG A 75 -11.00 0.38 9.11
C ARG A 75 -10.51 -0.40 10.34
N ARG A 76 -9.19 -0.43 10.58
CA ARG A 76 -8.61 -1.04 11.80
C ARG A 76 -9.02 -0.29 13.07
N ALA A 77 -8.89 1.03 13.07
CA ALA A 77 -9.31 1.86 14.19
C ALA A 77 -10.81 1.69 14.49
N LEU A 78 -11.66 1.61 13.46
CA LEU A 78 -13.08 1.34 13.63
C LEU A 78 -13.34 -0.04 14.27
N ALA A 79 -12.63 -1.09 13.84
CA ALA A 79 -12.75 -2.42 14.43
C ALA A 79 -12.30 -2.44 15.90
N ASP A 80 -11.14 -1.84 16.19
CA ASP A 80 -10.59 -1.73 17.55
C ASP A 80 -11.52 -0.94 18.46
N LEU A 81 -12.05 0.20 17.99
CA LEU A 81 -12.99 1.03 18.74
C LEU A 81 -14.32 0.31 18.99
N SER A 82 -14.84 -0.41 17.99
CA SER A 82 -16.06 -1.22 18.14
C SER A 82 -15.85 -2.29 19.22
N PHE A 83 -14.70 -2.99 19.18
CA PHE A 83 -14.32 -3.96 20.20
C PHE A 83 -14.19 -3.32 21.60
N LEU A 84 -13.39 -2.26 21.73
CA LEU A 84 -13.07 -1.60 23.02
C LEU A 84 -14.29 -0.91 23.65
N ALA A 85 -15.17 -0.34 22.82
CA ALA A 85 -16.39 0.29 23.29
C ALA A 85 -17.51 -0.72 23.57
N ARG A 86 -17.31 -2.01 23.23
CA ARG A 86 -18.39 -3.00 23.11
C ARG A 86 -19.54 -2.46 22.28
N ALA A 87 -19.21 -1.57 21.34
CA ALA A 87 -20.14 -0.92 20.46
C ALA A 87 -20.28 -1.79 19.24
N LEU A 88 -21.51 -2.15 18.90
CA LEU A 88 -21.77 -2.73 17.60
C LEU A 88 -21.48 -1.67 16.53
N PRO A 89 -20.99 -2.07 15.34
CA PRO A 89 -21.05 -1.22 14.17
C PRO A 89 -22.46 -0.64 14.04
N PHE A 90 -22.58 0.62 13.64
CA PHE A 90 -23.88 1.25 13.56
C PHE A 90 -24.86 0.44 12.69
N ASP A 91 -25.97 0.05 13.31
CA ASP A 91 -27.10 -0.62 12.70
C ASP A 91 -28.36 0.22 12.94
N PRO A 92 -28.96 0.82 11.90
CA PRO A 92 -30.18 1.63 12.05
C PRO A 92 -31.42 0.83 12.49
N ALA A 93 -31.38 -0.51 12.44
CA ALA A 93 -32.43 -1.39 12.97
C ALA A 93 -32.22 -1.72 14.46
N ARG A 94 -31.02 -1.46 15.00
CA ARG A 94 -30.67 -1.65 16.41
C ARG A 94 -30.15 -0.34 16.97
N VAL A 95 -31.08 0.56 17.28
CA VAL A 95 -30.79 1.76 18.07
C VAL A 95 -30.54 1.32 19.53
N ALA A 96 -29.41 0.66 19.77
CA ALA A 96 -29.01 0.31 21.12
C ALA A 96 -28.61 1.58 21.88
N ASP A 97 -28.87 1.62 23.18
CA ASP A 97 -28.52 2.70 24.13
C ASP A 97 -26.99 2.91 24.32
N GLY A 98 -26.18 2.53 23.33
CA GLY A 98 -24.73 2.33 23.43
C GLY A 98 -23.90 3.12 22.43
N GLU A 99 -22.61 3.17 22.74
CA GLU A 99 -21.59 4.08 22.23
C GLU A 99 -21.17 3.82 20.76
N ALA A 100 -22.04 4.08 19.79
CA ALA A 100 -21.79 3.78 18.38
C ALA A 100 -20.45 4.33 17.86
N ALA A 101 -19.75 3.49 17.09
CA ALA A 101 -18.57 3.85 16.30
C ALA A 101 -18.97 3.97 14.82
N LEU A 102 -18.85 5.18 14.29
CA LEU A 102 -19.26 5.55 12.94
C LEU A 102 -18.04 5.74 12.04
N ALA A 103 -18.22 5.62 10.73
CA ALA A 103 -17.18 5.90 9.76
C ALA A 103 -17.67 6.79 8.62
N VAL A 104 -16.95 7.88 8.36
CA VAL A 104 -17.15 8.76 7.21
C VAL A 104 -15.86 8.71 6.38
N LEU A 105 -15.79 7.75 5.47
CA LEU A 105 -14.62 7.50 4.64
C LEU A 105 -14.77 8.17 3.27
N PRO A 106 -13.65 8.65 2.66
CA PRO A 106 -13.70 9.19 1.31
C PRO A 106 -14.13 8.12 0.30
N ALA A 107 -14.63 8.55 -0.86
CA ALA A 107 -14.86 7.64 -1.97
C ALA A 107 -13.52 7.12 -2.51
N GLU A 108 -13.49 5.87 -2.99
CA GLU A 108 -12.31 5.24 -3.59
C GLU A 108 -11.94 5.88 -4.94
N SER A 109 -12.90 6.56 -5.57
CA SER A 109 -12.73 7.35 -6.79
C SER A 109 -12.97 8.84 -6.55
N THR A 110 -12.37 9.69 -7.38
CA THR A 110 -12.69 11.12 -7.37
C THR A 110 -14.08 11.37 -7.93
N PRO A 111 -14.80 12.43 -7.51
CA PRO A 111 -16.13 12.77 -8.05
C PRO A 111 -16.20 12.96 -9.57
N TRP A 112 -15.05 13.16 -10.24
CA TRP A 112 -14.91 13.37 -11.68
C TRP A 112 -14.31 12.17 -12.42
N ALA A 113 -14.05 11.06 -11.73
CA ALA A 113 -13.58 9.85 -12.38
C ALA A 113 -14.74 9.21 -13.14
N ASP A 114 -14.46 8.66 -14.32
CA ASP A 114 -15.42 7.87 -15.11
C ASP A 114 -15.59 6.45 -14.53
N VAL A 115 -15.57 6.35 -13.20
CA VAL A 115 -15.66 5.11 -12.42
C VAL A 115 -16.66 5.33 -11.30
N ARG A 116 -17.63 4.43 -11.23
CA ARG A 116 -18.71 4.50 -10.24
C ARG A 116 -18.13 4.29 -8.83
N PRO A 117 -18.39 5.20 -7.88
CA PRO A 117 -18.07 4.92 -6.49
C PRO A 117 -18.90 3.72 -6.03
N ASP A 118 -18.32 2.90 -5.17
CA ASP A 118 -19.05 1.78 -4.57
C ASP A 118 -20.30 2.30 -3.85
N ARG A 119 -21.48 1.80 -4.27
CA ARG A 119 -22.78 2.20 -3.74
C ARG A 119 -22.88 1.86 -2.26
N ARG A 120 -22.29 0.74 -1.82
CA ARG A 120 -22.33 0.33 -0.42
C ARG A 120 -21.52 1.28 0.46
N ALA A 121 -20.31 1.65 0.04
CA ALA A 121 -19.50 2.67 0.70
C ALA A 121 -20.20 4.05 0.76
N GLN A 122 -20.93 4.43 -0.29
CA GLN A 122 -21.72 5.66 -0.30
C GLN A 122 -22.88 5.60 0.70
N MET A 123 -23.69 4.54 0.63
CA MET A 123 -24.78 4.29 1.57
C MET A 123 -24.27 4.32 3.01
N ALA A 124 -23.12 3.70 3.26
CA ALA A 124 -22.54 3.66 4.60
C ALA A 124 -22.19 5.04 5.14
N ARG A 125 -21.61 5.88 4.28
CA ARG A 125 -21.25 7.25 4.60
C ARG A 125 -22.48 8.12 4.83
N THR A 126 -23.48 8.06 3.95
CA THR A 126 -24.72 8.83 4.11
C THR A 126 -25.47 8.41 5.38
N SER A 127 -25.50 7.12 5.68
CA SER A 127 -26.10 6.57 6.90
C SER A 127 -25.40 7.08 8.16
N ALA A 128 -24.05 7.08 8.18
CA ALA A 128 -23.28 7.66 9.27
C ALA A 128 -23.50 9.18 9.44
N LEU A 129 -23.57 9.94 8.34
CA LEU A 129 -23.86 11.38 8.38
C LEU A 129 -25.27 11.67 8.88
N PHE A 130 -26.27 10.88 8.47
CA PHE A 130 -27.63 10.96 8.99
C PHE A 130 -27.64 10.71 10.50
N HIS A 131 -26.97 9.67 10.99
CA HIS A 131 -26.92 9.35 12.42
C HIS A 131 -26.44 10.53 13.26
N VAL A 132 -25.35 11.17 12.82
CA VAL A 132 -24.82 12.36 13.49
C VAL A 132 -25.78 13.55 13.34
N ALA A 133 -26.37 13.74 12.16
CA ALA A 133 -27.31 14.83 11.90
C ALA A 133 -28.59 14.75 12.73
N GLU A 134 -29.14 13.55 12.91
CA GLU A 134 -30.34 13.28 13.71
C GLU A 134 -30.09 13.41 15.23
N GLY A 135 -28.81 13.43 15.64
CA GLY A 135 -28.45 13.50 17.04
C GLY A 135 -28.57 12.16 17.77
N LEU A 136 -28.55 11.06 17.03
CA LEU A 136 -28.52 9.71 17.61
C LEU A 136 -27.21 9.50 18.40
N PRO A 137 -27.21 8.69 19.46
CA PRO A 137 -26.03 8.51 20.32
C PRO A 137 -24.80 7.97 19.56
N TRP A 138 -23.64 8.63 19.72
CA TRP A 138 -22.36 8.17 19.17
C TRP A 138 -21.21 8.62 20.05
N ARG A 139 -20.10 7.87 20.03
CA ARG A 139 -18.84 8.22 20.73
C ARG A 139 -17.67 8.42 19.80
N PHE A 140 -17.62 7.65 18.71
CA PHE A 140 -16.50 7.68 17.78
C PHE A 140 -17.00 7.97 16.38
N LEU A 141 -16.34 8.91 15.71
CA LEU A 141 -16.47 9.11 14.27
C LEU A 141 -15.08 8.95 13.66
N VAL A 142 -14.89 7.91 12.86
CA VAL A 142 -13.61 7.60 12.22
C VAL A 142 -13.62 8.15 10.79
N THR A 143 -12.55 8.84 10.43
CA THR A 143 -12.34 9.37 9.07
C THR A 143 -10.86 9.35 8.72
N THR A 144 -10.52 9.88 7.55
CA THR A 144 -9.14 10.15 7.13
C THR A 144 -8.98 11.64 6.81
N ALA A 145 -7.75 12.11 6.59
CA ALA A 145 -7.54 13.48 6.13
C ALA A 145 -8.35 13.83 4.86
N ALA A 146 -8.49 12.88 3.94
CA ALA A 146 -9.30 13.05 2.73
C ALA A 146 -10.81 13.11 3.01
N GLY A 147 -11.29 12.33 3.99
CA GLY A 147 -12.69 12.42 4.45
C GLY A 147 -12.98 13.72 5.19
N LEU A 148 -12.02 14.25 5.95
CA LEU A 148 -12.14 15.49 6.72
C LEU A 148 -12.27 16.74 5.82
N VAL A 149 -11.50 16.79 4.73
CA VAL A 149 -11.53 17.93 3.78
C VAL A 149 -12.71 17.88 2.79
N ARG A 150 -13.36 16.71 2.67
CA ARG A 150 -14.54 16.56 1.81
C ARG A 150 -15.69 17.43 2.33
N ARG A 151 -16.47 17.98 1.40
CA ARG A 151 -17.73 18.67 1.67
C ARG A 151 -18.90 17.71 1.49
N PHE A 152 -19.92 17.83 2.33
CA PHE A 152 -21.08 16.95 2.42
C PHE A 152 -22.37 17.74 2.27
N VAL A 153 -23.49 17.06 2.03
CA VAL A 153 -24.83 17.66 2.08
C VAL A 153 -25.06 18.31 3.45
N PRO A 154 -25.88 19.36 3.61
CA PRO A 154 -26.23 19.85 4.94
C PRO A 154 -27.03 18.82 5.78
N PRO A 155 -27.02 18.92 7.12
CA PRO A 155 -27.78 18.00 7.98
C PRO A 155 -29.29 17.98 7.73
N ALA A 156 -29.92 19.13 7.46
CA ALA A 156 -31.38 19.22 7.33
C ALA A 156 -31.96 18.37 6.17
N PRO A 157 -31.45 18.46 4.92
CA PRO A 157 -31.89 17.58 3.84
C PRO A 157 -31.76 16.08 4.14
N LEU A 158 -30.74 15.66 4.91
CA LEU A 158 -30.57 14.26 5.29
C LEU A 158 -31.67 13.81 6.28
N ARG A 159 -31.96 14.62 7.30
CA ARG A 159 -33.03 14.35 8.28
C ARG A 159 -34.40 14.34 7.61
N ASP A 160 -34.69 15.36 6.81
CA ASP A 160 -35.99 15.51 6.16
C ASP A 160 -36.31 14.34 5.20
N ALA A 161 -35.27 13.78 4.58
CA ALA A 161 -35.38 12.64 3.67
C ALA A 161 -35.48 11.28 4.38
N ALA A 162 -35.06 11.16 5.65
CA ALA A 162 -35.15 9.92 6.40
C ALA A 162 -36.60 9.59 6.80
N VAL A 163 -36.90 8.30 6.96
CA VAL A 163 -38.20 7.80 7.43
C VAL A 163 -37.98 7.00 8.71
N GLU A 164 -38.78 7.25 9.74
CA GLU A 164 -38.88 6.37 10.91
C GLU A 164 -40.10 5.47 10.74
N LEU A 165 -39.95 4.18 11.03
CA LEU A 165 -41.06 3.26 11.20
C LEU A 165 -41.08 2.80 12.65
N VAL A 166 -42.25 2.85 13.28
CA VAL A 166 -42.47 2.44 14.66
C VAL A 166 -43.56 1.37 14.67
N ALA A 167 -43.35 0.29 15.43
CA ALA A 167 -44.39 -0.72 15.62
C ALA A 167 -45.60 -0.09 16.33
N GLU A 168 -46.81 -0.50 15.97
CA GLU A 168 -48.07 0.02 16.49
C GLU A 168 -48.39 1.47 16.11
N ASP A 169 -47.72 2.00 15.08
CA ASP A 169 -47.97 3.34 14.52
C ASP A 169 -48.67 3.29 13.16
N GLU A 170 -49.36 4.38 12.79
CA GLU A 170 -50.07 4.52 11.51
C GLU A 170 -49.19 5.13 10.42
N ILE A 171 -49.19 4.51 9.23
CA ILE A 171 -48.43 4.98 8.07
C ILE A 171 -49.28 5.05 6.80
N ASP A 172 -49.03 6.08 5.98
CA ASP A 172 -49.44 6.09 4.57
C ASP A 172 -48.34 5.41 3.74
N VAL A 173 -48.59 4.15 3.36
CA VAL A 173 -47.66 3.33 2.57
C VAL A 173 -47.29 4.00 1.25
N GLY A 174 -48.23 4.70 0.61
CA GLY A 174 -47.99 5.40 -0.65
C GLY A 174 -47.02 6.57 -0.46
N ARG A 175 -47.21 7.34 0.61
CA ARG A 175 -46.33 8.45 0.98
C ARG A 175 -44.95 7.97 1.41
N VAL A 176 -44.88 6.89 2.19
CA VAL A 176 -43.61 6.25 2.60
C VAL A 176 -42.84 5.75 1.38
N ALA A 177 -43.50 5.03 0.48
CA ALA A 177 -42.88 4.53 -0.76
C ALA A 177 -42.35 5.68 -1.65
N ALA A 178 -43.10 6.77 -1.78
CA ALA A 178 -42.67 7.95 -2.52
C ALA A 178 -41.44 8.61 -1.87
N LYS A 179 -41.43 8.72 -0.53
CA LYS A 179 -40.31 9.29 0.22
C LYS A 179 -39.05 8.41 0.14
N LEU A 180 -39.18 7.09 0.22
CA LEU A 180 -38.06 6.14 0.04
C LEU A 180 -37.46 6.24 -1.36
N ALA A 181 -38.29 6.30 -2.40
CA ALA A 181 -37.82 6.50 -3.77
C ALA A 181 -37.05 7.83 -3.92
N ALA A 182 -37.57 8.92 -3.36
CA ALA A 182 -36.87 10.21 -3.33
C ALA A 182 -35.55 10.17 -2.52
N ALA A 183 -35.49 9.35 -1.47
CA ALA A 183 -34.28 9.11 -0.68
C ALA A 183 -33.27 8.16 -1.37
N GLY A 184 -33.58 7.65 -2.57
CA GLY A 184 -32.67 6.82 -3.39
C GLY A 184 -32.82 5.32 -3.21
N TYR A 185 -33.87 4.85 -2.54
CA TYR A 185 -34.17 3.43 -2.45
C TYR A 185 -34.72 2.90 -3.78
N LEU A 186 -34.34 1.68 -4.12
CA LEU A 186 -34.86 0.98 -5.31
C LEU A 186 -36.12 0.18 -4.94
N ARG A 187 -37.22 0.44 -5.63
CA ARG A 187 -38.42 -0.40 -5.52
C ARG A 187 -38.19 -1.69 -6.28
N ALA A 188 -38.26 -2.82 -5.58
CA ALA A 188 -38.06 -4.15 -6.14
C ALA A 188 -39.27 -5.06 -5.86
N PRO A 189 -39.42 -6.17 -6.62
CA PRO A 189 -40.44 -7.19 -6.30
C PRO A 189 -40.15 -7.91 -4.98
N VAL A 190 -38.86 -8.11 -4.67
CA VAL A 190 -38.33 -8.75 -3.46
C VAL A 190 -37.12 -7.95 -2.99
N VAL A 191 -36.93 -7.84 -1.68
CA VAL A 191 -35.79 -7.16 -1.08
C VAL A 191 -34.65 -8.16 -0.92
N GLU A 192 -33.58 -7.95 -1.69
CA GLU A 192 -32.37 -8.80 -1.73
C GLU A 192 -31.08 -8.00 -1.45
N ASP A 193 -31.11 -6.66 -1.59
CA ASP A 193 -29.95 -5.79 -1.42
C ASP A 193 -30.24 -4.58 -0.51
N PRO A 194 -29.23 -4.07 0.23
CA PRO A 194 -29.34 -2.81 0.95
C PRO A 194 -29.76 -1.64 0.05
N GLY A 195 -30.62 -0.76 0.56
CA GLY A 195 -31.17 0.36 -0.20
C GLY A 195 -32.24 -0.06 -1.21
N SER A 196 -32.95 -1.16 -0.95
CA SER A 196 -34.14 -1.59 -1.70
C SER A 196 -35.36 -1.74 -0.79
N PHE A 197 -36.56 -1.68 -1.39
CA PHE A 197 -37.82 -1.90 -0.70
C PHE A 197 -38.87 -2.55 -1.60
N ALA A 198 -39.82 -3.27 -0.99
CA ALA A 198 -40.94 -3.91 -1.67
C ALA A 198 -42.24 -3.67 -0.89
N VAL A 199 -43.32 -3.39 -1.62
CA VAL A 199 -44.67 -3.26 -1.04
C VAL A 199 -45.53 -4.36 -1.62
N ARG A 200 -45.99 -5.30 -0.79
CA ARG A 200 -46.70 -6.51 -1.21
C ARG A 200 -47.90 -6.76 -0.29
N GLY A 201 -49.12 -6.48 -0.77
CA GLY A 201 -50.33 -6.66 0.05
C GLY A 201 -50.23 -5.85 1.35
N GLY A 202 -50.32 -6.54 2.50
CA GLY A 202 -50.18 -5.96 3.84
C GLY A 202 -48.77 -6.01 4.41
N VAL A 203 -47.71 -5.98 3.61
CA VAL A 203 -46.33 -5.90 4.11
C VAL A 203 -45.48 -4.90 3.32
N LEU A 204 -44.65 -4.16 4.06
CA LEU A 204 -43.57 -3.32 3.54
C LEU A 204 -42.23 -3.93 3.96
N ASP A 205 -41.48 -4.46 2.99
CA ASP A 205 -40.11 -4.91 3.21
C ASP A 205 -39.15 -3.79 2.81
N VAL A 206 -38.14 -3.53 3.62
CA VAL A 206 -37.12 -2.52 3.34
C VAL A 206 -35.78 -2.93 3.93
N TRP A 207 -34.70 -2.68 3.18
CA TRP A 207 -33.34 -2.88 3.70
C TRP A 207 -32.63 -1.53 3.90
N PRO A 208 -32.52 -1.05 5.15
CA PRO A 208 -31.84 0.21 5.45
C PRO A 208 -30.34 0.17 5.12
N PRO A 209 -29.73 1.29 4.69
CA PRO A 209 -28.28 1.45 4.60
C PRO A 209 -27.56 1.11 5.92
N ASN A 210 -26.56 0.23 5.87
CA ASN A 210 -25.79 -0.29 7.02
C ASN A 210 -26.53 -1.22 7.99
N ALA A 211 -27.81 -1.55 7.76
CA ALA A 211 -28.46 -2.58 8.56
C ALA A 211 -27.89 -3.97 8.24
N GLU A 212 -27.71 -4.80 9.27
CA GLU A 212 -27.26 -6.19 9.12
C GLU A 212 -28.28 -7.01 8.32
N LEU A 213 -29.57 -6.85 8.66
CA LEU A 213 -30.69 -7.56 8.05
C LEU A 213 -31.77 -6.58 7.57
N PRO A 214 -32.53 -6.94 6.52
CA PRO A 214 -33.71 -6.19 6.12
C PRO A 214 -34.84 -6.30 7.17
N VAL A 215 -35.77 -5.35 7.11
CA VAL A 215 -36.92 -5.24 8.03
C VAL A 215 -38.22 -5.40 7.24
N ARG A 216 -39.14 -6.17 7.80
CA ARG A 216 -40.50 -6.37 7.34
C ARG A 216 -41.45 -5.69 8.31
N ALA A 217 -42.25 -4.74 7.80
CA ALA A 217 -43.37 -4.15 8.50
C ALA A 217 -44.66 -4.85 8.08
N GLU A 218 -45.28 -5.58 9.01
CA GLU A 218 -46.59 -6.22 8.82
C GLU A 218 -47.70 -5.19 9.09
N LEU A 219 -48.60 -5.00 8.13
CA LEU A 219 -49.60 -3.93 8.10
C LEU A 219 -51.02 -4.49 8.17
N TYR A 220 -51.90 -3.79 8.88
CA TYR A 220 -53.35 -3.96 8.81
C TYR A 220 -53.99 -2.63 8.44
N GLY A 221 -54.31 -2.46 7.14
CA GLY A 221 -54.66 -1.15 6.62
C GLY A 221 -53.44 -0.22 6.59
N ASP A 222 -53.50 0.85 7.38
CA ASP A 222 -52.43 1.82 7.63
C ASP A 222 -51.64 1.55 8.91
N MET A 223 -52.12 0.67 9.79
CA MET A 223 -51.45 0.36 11.07
C MET A 223 -50.30 -0.65 10.91
N ILE A 224 -49.13 -0.35 11.47
CA ILE A 224 -48.01 -1.30 11.60
C ILE A 224 -48.30 -2.24 12.78
N LEU A 225 -48.65 -3.50 12.51
CA LEU A 225 -48.85 -4.51 13.54
C LEU A 225 -47.53 -4.95 14.19
N SER A 226 -46.49 -5.15 13.39
CA SER A 226 -45.17 -5.52 13.90
C SER A 226 -44.06 -5.19 12.92
N LEU A 227 -42.86 -4.90 13.44
CA LEU A 227 -41.63 -4.82 12.68
C LEU A 227 -40.75 -6.01 13.03
N LYS A 228 -40.26 -6.74 12.02
CA LYS A 228 -39.40 -7.90 12.21
C LYS A 228 -38.21 -7.84 11.26
N SER A 229 -37.02 -8.15 11.77
CA SER A 229 -35.88 -8.48 10.89
C SER A 229 -36.20 -9.75 10.11
N PHE A 230 -35.64 -9.93 8.92
CA PHE A 230 -35.81 -11.18 8.16
C PHE A 230 -34.56 -11.56 7.37
N ASP A 231 -34.41 -12.84 7.07
CA ASP A 231 -33.31 -13.35 6.26
C ASP A 231 -33.61 -13.12 4.76
N PRO A 232 -32.73 -12.44 3.99
CA PRO A 232 -33.02 -12.04 2.62
C PRO A 232 -33.13 -13.22 1.64
N GLU A 233 -32.47 -14.36 1.93
CA GLU A 233 -32.51 -15.53 1.04
C GLU A 233 -33.77 -16.37 1.26
N SER A 234 -34.07 -16.70 2.50
CA SER A 234 -35.22 -17.53 2.89
C SER A 234 -36.53 -16.76 3.05
N GLN A 235 -36.45 -15.43 3.16
CA GLN A 235 -37.58 -14.51 3.38
C GLN A 235 -38.35 -14.78 4.69
N ARG A 236 -37.71 -15.46 5.66
CA ARG A 236 -38.28 -15.80 6.96
C ARG A 236 -37.95 -14.72 7.98
N THR A 237 -38.96 -14.32 8.76
CA THR A 237 -38.82 -13.33 9.82
C THR A 237 -38.13 -13.91 11.06
N ASN A 238 -37.37 -13.06 11.72
CA ASN A 238 -36.55 -13.33 12.89
C ASN A 238 -37.06 -12.48 14.07
N GLU A 239 -36.16 -11.71 14.68
CA GLU A 239 -36.39 -10.90 15.86
C GLU A 239 -37.32 -9.72 15.57
N ALA A 240 -38.27 -9.49 16.49
CA ALA A 240 -39.13 -8.32 16.46
C ALA A 240 -38.36 -7.07 16.95
N ILE A 241 -38.59 -5.93 16.29
CA ILE A 241 -37.95 -4.66 16.62
C ILE A 241 -39.03 -3.61 16.91
N ALA A 242 -38.74 -2.66 17.80
CA ALA A 242 -39.71 -1.63 18.18
C ALA A 242 -39.80 -0.49 17.16
N ARG A 243 -38.67 -0.13 16.55
CA ARG A 243 -38.54 0.95 15.56
C ARG A 243 -37.37 0.70 14.63
N VAL A 244 -37.38 1.35 13.47
CA VAL A 244 -36.25 1.39 12.55
C VAL A 244 -36.16 2.75 11.85
N TRP A 245 -34.93 3.26 11.71
CA TRP A 245 -34.65 4.41 10.86
C TRP A 245 -34.28 3.98 9.45
N LEU A 246 -34.83 4.68 8.45
CA LEU A 246 -34.57 4.48 7.03
C LEU A 246 -33.82 5.72 6.50
N PRO A 247 -32.49 5.78 6.67
CA PRO A 247 -31.68 6.90 6.20
C PRO A 247 -31.60 6.91 4.66
N PRO A 248 -31.25 8.06 4.05
CA PRO A 248 -31.13 8.12 2.60
C PRO A 248 -30.08 7.14 2.03
N ALA A 249 -30.43 6.48 0.94
CA ALA A 249 -29.59 5.48 0.27
C ALA A 249 -28.65 6.08 -0.80
N ARG A 250 -28.56 7.41 -0.88
CA ARG A 250 -27.66 8.16 -1.78
C ARG A 250 -27.32 9.53 -1.19
N GLU A 251 -26.24 10.15 -1.66
CA GLU A 251 -25.86 11.51 -1.21
C GLU A 251 -26.73 12.59 -1.85
N ALA A 252 -27.05 12.49 -3.14
CA ALA A 252 -27.90 13.47 -3.82
C ALA A 252 -29.37 13.38 -3.39
N ILE A 253 -29.75 14.13 -2.34
CA ILE A 253 -31.14 14.24 -1.88
C ILE A 253 -31.94 15.12 -2.85
N THR A 254 -32.95 14.55 -3.51
CA THR A 254 -33.76 15.24 -4.53
C THR A 254 -35.11 15.71 -3.94
N THR A 255 -35.16 16.96 -3.50
CA THR A 255 -36.42 17.67 -3.21
C THR A 255 -36.79 18.54 -4.41
N PRO A 256 -38.07 18.95 -4.59
CA PRO A 256 -38.45 19.84 -5.69
C PRO A 256 -37.58 21.10 -5.79
N ALA A 257 -37.26 21.71 -4.65
CA ALA A 257 -36.37 22.87 -4.58
C ALA A 257 -34.91 22.53 -4.94
N ALA A 258 -34.37 21.41 -4.46
CA ALA A 258 -33.00 20.99 -4.78
C ALA A 258 -32.85 20.60 -6.25
N SER A 259 -33.85 19.93 -6.82
CA SER A 259 -33.88 19.57 -8.24
C SER A 259 -33.98 20.80 -9.14
N GLU A 260 -34.82 21.80 -8.80
CA GLU A 260 -34.89 23.04 -9.59
C GLU A 260 -33.58 23.84 -9.49
N ARG A 261 -32.99 23.92 -8.29
CA ARG A 261 -31.66 24.54 -8.11
C ARG A 261 -30.61 23.87 -8.98
N ALA A 262 -30.56 22.53 -8.95
CA ALA A 262 -29.62 21.77 -9.77
C ALA A 262 -29.85 22.00 -11.26
N ARG A 263 -31.10 22.01 -11.71
CA ARG A 263 -31.47 22.28 -13.10
C ARG A 263 -30.97 23.65 -13.58
N VAL A 264 -31.20 24.69 -12.78
CA VAL A 264 -30.76 26.07 -13.11
C VAL A 264 -29.22 26.16 -13.17
N ILE A 265 -28.53 25.61 -12.17
CA ILE A 265 -27.05 25.66 -12.12
C ILE A 265 -26.44 24.86 -13.26
N LEU A 266 -26.93 23.64 -13.51
CA LEU A 266 -26.38 22.78 -14.56
C LEU A 266 -26.62 23.37 -15.94
N ARG A 267 -27.80 23.97 -16.20
CA ARG A 267 -28.04 24.71 -17.45
C ARG A 267 -27.01 25.82 -17.64
N SER A 268 -26.81 26.66 -16.64
CA SER A 268 -25.83 27.75 -16.70
C SER A 268 -24.40 27.23 -16.93
N LEU A 269 -24.03 26.09 -16.35
CA LEU A 269 -22.72 25.48 -16.57
C LEU A 269 -22.58 24.87 -17.97
N CYS A 270 -23.62 24.22 -18.49
CA CYS A 270 -23.67 23.71 -19.85
C CYS A 270 -23.52 24.84 -20.87
N ASP A 271 -24.24 25.95 -20.69
CA ASP A 271 -24.15 27.12 -21.56
C ASP A 271 -22.73 27.73 -21.51
N ALA A 272 -22.10 27.78 -20.34
CA ALA A 272 -20.76 28.34 -20.18
C ALA A 272 -19.64 27.54 -20.85
N VAL A 273 -19.87 26.26 -21.15
CA VAL A 273 -18.88 25.37 -21.80
C VAL A 273 -19.29 24.98 -23.23
N ASP A 274 -20.27 25.68 -23.81
CA ASP A 274 -20.84 25.39 -25.13
C ASP A 274 -21.26 23.91 -25.28
N TRP A 275 -21.85 23.36 -24.22
CA TRP A 275 -22.26 21.95 -24.21
C TRP A 275 -23.43 21.72 -25.18
N PRO A 276 -23.47 20.59 -25.93
CA PRO A 276 -24.54 20.34 -26.89
C PRO A 276 -25.93 20.41 -26.25
N SER A 277 -26.81 21.26 -26.79
CA SER A 277 -28.14 21.55 -26.19
C SER A 277 -29.01 20.30 -26.01
N THR A 278 -28.90 19.31 -26.90
CA THR A 278 -29.59 18.03 -26.77
C THR A 278 -29.12 17.23 -25.55
N LYS A 279 -27.81 17.24 -25.26
CA LYS A 279 -27.23 16.57 -24.08
C LYS A 279 -27.53 17.34 -22.80
N ALA A 280 -27.55 18.66 -22.84
CA ALA A 280 -27.94 19.50 -21.70
C ALA A 280 -29.40 19.24 -21.30
N ARG A 281 -30.33 19.20 -22.28
CA ARG A 281 -31.74 18.88 -22.02
C ARG A 281 -31.92 17.49 -21.42
N ALA A 282 -31.20 16.49 -21.91
CA ALA A 282 -31.22 15.14 -21.33
C ALA A 282 -30.74 15.14 -19.87
N LEU A 283 -29.63 15.82 -19.57
CA LEU A 283 -29.11 15.96 -18.20
C LEU A 283 -30.11 16.67 -17.28
N GLU A 284 -30.77 17.73 -17.76
CA GLU A 284 -31.81 18.42 -17.00
C GLU A 284 -33.03 17.53 -16.71
N GLU A 285 -33.46 16.74 -17.69
CA GLU A 285 -34.56 15.80 -17.52
C GLU A 285 -34.19 14.68 -16.53
N ASP A 286 -32.95 14.19 -16.57
CA ASP A 286 -32.43 13.21 -15.62
C ASP A 286 -32.42 13.77 -14.18
N VAL A 287 -32.00 15.03 -14.00
CA VAL A 287 -31.99 15.74 -12.72
C VAL A 287 -33.40 16.03 -12.20
N ALA A 288 -34.32 16.38 -13.10
CA ALA A 288 -35.70 16.71 -12.76
C ALA A 288 -36.53 15.45 -12.40
N THR A 289 -36.30 14.35 -13.11
CA THR A 289 -37.07 13.11 -12.93
C THR A 289 -36.44 12.17 -11.90
N ALA A 290 -35.18 12.38 -11.53
CA ALA A 290 -34.38 11.46 -10.70
C ALA A 290 -34.38 10.01 -11.24
N ARG A 291 -34.68 9.79 -12.53
CA ARG A 291 -34.86 8.46 -13.14
C ARG A 291 -33.57 7.82 -13.63
N SER A 292 -32.55 8.60 -13.97
CA SER A 292 -31.24 8.11 -14.42
C SER A 292 -30.15 8.57 -13.45
N LEU A 293 -29.84 7.70 -12.49
CA LEU A 293 -29.11 8.01 -11.25
C LEU A 293 -27.58 7.85 -11.37
N PHE A 294 -27.02 7.83 -12.59
CA PHE A 294 -25.59 7.59 -12.77
C PHE A 294 -24.80 8.91 -12.77
N GLY A 295 -23.91 9.08 -11.79
CA GLY A 295 -22.99 10.21 -11.72
C GLY A 295 -23.55 11.50 -11.11
N LEU A 296 -24.80 11.51 -10.62
CA LEU A 296 -25.41 12.69 -9.97
C LEU A 296 -24.61 13.17 -8.75
N ASP A 297 -23.88 12.28 -8.08
CA ASP A 297 -23.00 12.64 -6.96
C ASP A 297 -21.82 13.53 -7.38
N GLY A 298 -21.40 13.46 -8.66
CA GLY A 298 -20.44 14.40 -9.23
C GLY A 298 -21.00 15.83 -9.29
N PHE A 299 -22.32 15.98 -9.31
CA PHE A 299 -23.05 17.24 -9.34
C PHE A 299 -23.65 17.62 -7.98
N LEU A 300 -23.25 16.97 -6.88
CA LEU A 300 -23.76 17.25 -5.54
C LEU A 300 -23.76 18.76 -5.17
N PRO A 301 -22.75 19.58 -5.55
CA PRO A 301 -22.77 21.03 -5.33
C PRO A 301 -23.91 21.78 -6.06
N ALA A 302 -24.46 21.22 -7.13
CA ALA A 302 -25.60 21.79 -7.86
C ALA A 302 -26.93 21.55 -7.13
N PHE A 303 -27.05 20.46 -6.38
CA PHE A 303 -28.23 20.19 -5.56
C PHE A 303 -28.20 20.97 -4.24
N HIS A 304 -27.05 20.98 -3.56
CA HIS A 304 -26.92 21.50 -2.20
C HIS A 304 -25.71 22.42 -2.05
N GLN A 305 -25.80 23.41 -1.17
CA GLN A 305 -24.62 24.13 -0.69
C GLN A 305 -23.89 23.25 0.32
N LEU A 306 -22.79 22.62 -0.10
CA LEU A 306 -22.11 21.62 0.70
C LEU A 306 -21.38 22.22 1.92
N VAL A 307 -21.39 21.48 3.03
CA VAL A 307 -20.80 21.87 4.32
C VAL A 307 -19.63 20.96 4.68
N PRO A 308 -18.65 21.42 5.46
CA PRO A 308 -17.60 20.54 6.00
C PRO A 308 -18.16 19.48 6.97
N LEU A 309 -17.36 18.45 7.25
CA LEU A 309 -17.69 17.44 8.26
C LEU A 309 -17.95 18.05 9.64
N TRP A 310 -17.16 19.04 10.07
CA TRP A 310 -17.33 19.67 11.38
C TRP A 310 -18.64 20.46 11.54
N ALA A 311 -19.39 20.72 10.45
CA ALA A 311 -20.74 21.28 10.56
C ALA A 311 -21.77 20.28 11.13
N TYR A 312 -21.44 18.99 11.17
CA TYR A 312 -22.23 17.95 11.81
C TYR A 312 -21.86 17.74 13.27
N LEU A 313 -20.67 18.15 13.68
CA LEU A 313 -20.10 17.78 14.96
C LEU A 313 -20.45 18.81 16.02
N PRO A 314 -20.79 18.36 17.23
CA PRO A 314 -21.02 19.28 18.33
C PRO A 314 -19.68 19.87 18.81
N PRO A 315 -19.68 21.09 19.39
CA PRO A 315 -18.46 21.83 19.73
C PRO A 315 -17.51 21.12 20.69
N GLU A 316 -18.02 20.24 21.55
CA GLU A 316 -17.27 19.45 22.53
C GLU A 316 -16.55 18.22 21.94
N THR A 317 -16.56 18.06 20.62
CA THR A 317 -15.87 16.95 19.95
C THR A 317 -14.36 17.11 20.03
N VAL A 318 -13.67 16.11 20.60
CA VAL A 318 -12.21 16.03 20.64
C VAL A 318 -11.69 15.44 19.33
N LEU A 319 -10.76 16.14 18.71
CA LEU A 319 -10.06 15.66 17.51
C LEU A 319 -8.84 14.84 17.93
N LEU A 320 -8.84 13.54 17.59
CA LEU A 320 -7.67 12.69 17.71
C LEU A 320 -7.13 12.42 16.31
N VAL A 321 -5.93 12.93 16.01
CA VAL A 321 -5.25 12.68 14.74
C VAL A 321 -4.19 11.61 14.97
N GLU A 322 -4.41 10.44 14.39
CA GLU A 322 -3.38 9.41 14.30
C GLU A 322 -2.40 9.85 13.21
N ASP A 323 -1.20 10.25 13.63
CA ASP A 323 -0.23 10.86 12.74
C ASP A 323 0.27 9.84 11.69
N LEU A 324 0.28 10.28 10.43
CA LEU A 324 0.93 9.58 9.33
C LEU A 324 2.39 9.96 9.34
N ASP A 325 3.13 9.10 9.99
CA ASP A 325 4.40 9.53 10.50
C ASP A 325 5.51 9.32 9.44
N ARG A 326 5.88 10.43 8.79
CA ARG A 326 6.98 10.58 7.82
C ARG A 326 8.18 11.27 8.48
N SER A 327 8.92 10.52 9.30
CA SER A 327 10.09 10.92 10.13
C SER A 327 10.87 12.15 9.64
N LEU A 328 11.38 12.19 8.40
CA LEU A 328 12.16 13.34 7.89
C LEU A 328 11.34 14.61 7.62
N ARG A 329 10.11 14.49 7.11
CA ARG A 329 9.26 15.65 6.83
C ARG A 329 8.70 16.23 8.12
N TRP A 330 8.45 15.38 9.10
CA TRP A 330 8.06 15.79 10.45
C TRP A 330 9.20 16.45 11.20
N ARG A 331 10.42 15.91 11.09
CA ARG A 331 11.62 16.57 11.62
C ARG A 331 11.79 17.95 11.01
N ALA A 332 11.66 18.06 9.68
CA ALA A 332 11.66 19.35 9.00
C ALA A 332 10.58 20.29 9.48
N LYS A 333 9.33 19.83 9.58
CA LYS A 333 8.23 20.67 10.08
C LYS A 333 8.50 21.18 11.51
N ARG A 334 9.00 20.32 12.40
CA ARG A 334 9.30 20.70 13.80
C ARG A 334 10.47 21.67 13.89
N GLN A 335 11.56 21.41 13.16
CA GLN A 335 12.79 22.20 13.26
C GLN A 335 12.72 23.52 12.48
N LEU A 336 12.00 23.53 11.35
CA LEU A 336 11.90 24.67 10.44
C LEU A 336 10.57 25.44 10.59
N GLY A 337 9.63 24.97 11.41
CA GLY A 337 8.36 25.64 11.66
C GLY A 337 7.38 25.65 10.48
N LEU A 338 7.48 24.68 9.57
CA LEU A 338 6.68 24.64 8.33
C LEU A 338 5.17 24.53 8.62
N ALA A 339 4.34 25.19 7.82
CA ALA A 339 2.89 25.04 7.92
C ALA A 339 2.44 23.57 7.70
N SER A 340 3.02 22.89 6.70
CA SER A 340 2.72 21.49 6.39
C SER A 340 3.96 20.62 6.14
N VAL A 341 3.85 19.33 6.47
CA VAL A 341 4.84 18.31 6.04
C VAL A 341 4.84 18.09 4.52
N ALA A 342 3.80 18.58 3.83
CA ALA A 342 3.75 18.57 2.37
C ALA A 342 4.84 19.48 1.76
N ASP A 343 5.18 20.57 2.46
CA ASP A 343 6.12 21.60 2.03
C ASP A 343 7.58 21.14 2.21
N ALA A 344 7.81 20.13 3.05
CA ALA A 344 9.08 19.44 3.17
C ALA A 344 9.28 18.41 2.05
N HIS A 345 10.16 18.70 1.09
CA HIS A 345 10.45 17.82 -0.04
C HIS A 345 11.76 17.05 0.16
N THR A 346 11.65 15.75 0.47
CA THR A 346 12.79 14.84 0.66
C THR A 346 13.36 14.35 -0.67
N GLY A 347 14.59 13.80 -0.64
CA GLY A 347 15.23 13.15 -1.79
C GLY A 347 16.07 11.94 -1.36
N GLY A 348 16.10 10.91 -2.19
CA GLY A 348 16.95 9.74 -1.95
C GLY A 348 17.07 8.80 -3.14
N VAL A 349 18.01 7.87 -3.05
CA VAL A 349 18.30 6.83 -4.03
C VAL A 349 18.45 5.51 -3.28
N ALA A 350 17.74 4.47 -3.69
CA ALA A 350 17.94 3.12 -3.15
C ALA A 350 18.46 2.18 -4.24
N ALA A 351 19.52 1.46 -3.91
CA ALA A 351 20.02 0.33 -4.67
C ALA A 351 19.59 -0.98 -3.99
N VAL A 352 18.86 -1.80 -4.72
CA VAL A 352 18.43 -3.14 -4.30
C VAL A 352 19.56 -4.11 -4.63
N GLN A 353 20.16 -4.70 -3.61
CA GLN A 353 21.13 -5.78 -3.77
C GLN A 353 20.44 -7.10 -3.46
N ARG A 354 20.63 -8.09 -4.33
CA ARG A 354 19.98 -9.40 -4.22
C ARG A 354 20.90 -10.46 -3.61
N THR A 355 22.20 -10.20 -3.54
CA THR A 355 23.17 -11.19 -3.07
C THR A 355 24.01 -10.68 -1.92
N ASP A 356 24.30 -11.55 -0.96
CA ASP A 356 25.28 -11.28 0.09
C ASP A 356 26.72 -11.59 -0.38
N SER A 357 27.69 -11.44 0.53
CA SER A 357 29.11 -11.72 0.23
C SER A 357 29.40 -13.20 -0.09
N ALA A 358 28.47 -14.10 0.23
CA ALA A 358 28.53 -15.53 -0.06
C ALA A 358 27.73 -15.92 -1.32
N LEU A 359 27.28 -14.93 -2.11
CA LEU A 359 26.41 -15.12 -3.26
C LEU A 359 25.11 -15.88 -2.92
N ARG A 360 24.62 -15.77 -1.68
CA ARG A 360 23.28 -16.25 -1.32
C ARG A 360 22.25 -15.22 -1.72
N LEU A 361 21.04 -15.66 -2.07
CA LEU A 361 19.91 -14.76 -2.29
C LEU A 361 19.54 -14.11 -0.95
N ASN A 362 19.89 -12.84 -0.81
CA ASN A 362 19.61 -12.02 0.35
C ASN A 362 19.30 -10.59 -0.14
N VAL A 363 18.01 -10.31 -0.27
CA VAL A 363 17.53 -9.01 -0.76
C VAL A 363 17.68 -7.98 0.34
N HIS A 364 18.53 -6.99 0.11
CA HIS A 364 18.77 -5.90 1.03
C HIS A 364 18.93 -4.58 0.29
N PHE A 365 18.68 -3.49 1.00
CA PHE A 365 18.59 -2.15 0.40
C PHE A 365 19.74 -1.30 0.91
N HIS A 366 20.49 -0.70 -0.02
CA HIS A 366 21.41 0.37 0.29
C HIS A 366 20.77 1.68 -0.13
N SER A 367 20.53 2.57 0.82
CA SER A 367 19.85 3.84 0.56
C SER A 367 20.77 5.01 0.84
N LEU A 368 20.84 5.93 -0.11
CA LEU A 368 21.38 7.28 0.07
C LEU A 368 20.21 8.22 0.20
N VAL A 369 20.14 8.89 1.33
CA VAL A 369 19.08 9.83 1.64
C VAL A 369 19.75 11.17 1.90
N LEU A 370 19.15 12.25 1.40
CA LEU A 370 19.61 13.58 1.75
C LEU A 370 19.39 13.80 3.25
N ASP A 371 20.35 14.44 3.91
CA ASP A 371 20.36 14.83 5.32
C ASP A 371 19.50 16.07 5.59
N GLY A 372 18.50 16.31 4.74
CA GLY A 372 17.65 17.47 4.83
C GLY A 372 16.48 17.42 3.86
N VAL A 373 15.78 18.54 3.76
CA VAL A 373 14.62 18.71 2.86
C VAL A 373 14.77 19.96 2.03
N TYR A 374 14.13 19.95 0.86
CA TYR A 374 13.90 21.17 0.10
C TYR A 374 12.58 21.79 0.53
N VAL A 375 12.59 23.09 0.82
CA VAL A 375 11.40 23.88 1.18
C VAL A 375 11.35 25.14 0.35
N HIS A 376 10.14 25.69 0.20
CA HIS A 376 9.95 27.01 -0.35
C HIS A 376 10.18 28.07 0.72
N GLU A 377 10.70 29.24 0.34
CA GLU A 377 10.90 30.37 1.23
C GLU A 377 9.53 30.93 1.65
N ASN A 378 9.32 31.09 2.96
CA ASN A 378 8.05 31.54 3.55
C ASN A 378 6.80 30.75 3.10
N ASP A 379 6.97 29.46 2.79
CA ASP A 379 5.91 28.59 2.24
C ASP A 379 5.27 29.13 0.92
N ASP A 380 5.95 30.03 0.18
CA ASP A 380 5.47 30.52 -1.12
C ASP A 380 5.84 29.54 -2.25
N PRO A 381 4.87 28.87 -2.90
CA PRO A 381 5.12 27.92 -3.99
C PRO A 381 5.83 28.52 -5.21
N ARG A 382 5.89 29.85 -5.32
CA ARG A 382 6.56 30.58 -6.40
C ARG A 382 8.03 30.89 -6.10
N SER A 383 8.46 30.75 -4.85
CA SER A 383 9.86 30.93 -4.46
C SER A 383 10.73 29.80 -5.03
N PRO A 384 12.06 30.00 -5.14
CA PRO A 384 12.98 28.90 -5.38
C PRO A 384 12.92 27.88 -4.23
N LEU A 385 13.32 26.63 -4.52
CA LEU A 385 13.48 25.59 -3.51
C LEU A 385 14.86 25.71 -2.87
N GLU A 386 14.88 25.85 -1.55
CA GLU A 386 16.10 25.89 -0.77
C GLU A 386 16.30 24.59 0.00
N PHE A 387 17.53 24.08 0.00
CA PHE A 387 17.89 22.95 0.83
C PHE A 387 18.09 23.41 2.28
N ARG A 388 17.39 22.75 3.20
CA ARG A 388 17.52 22.93 4.65
C ARG A 388 17.98 21.61 5.26
N GLU A 389 19.21 21.64 5.78
CA GLU A 389 19.81 20.54 6.53
C GLU A 389 19.01 20.30 7.82
N LEU A 390 18.91 19.04 8.23
CA LEU A 390 18.24 18.62 9.46
C LEU A 390 19.24 17.92 10.36
N ASP A 391 18.92 17.85 11.65
CA ASP A 391 19.79 17.15 12.59
C ASP A 391 19.93 15.66 12.29
N THR A 392 21.06 15.10 12.71
CA THR A 392 21.38 13.68 12.57
C THR A 392 20.26 12.83 13.19
N PRO A 393 19.78 11.78 12.49
CA PRO A 393 18.72 10.92 13.02
C PRO A 393 19.14 10.25 14.32
N THR A 394 18.28 10.33 15.32
CA THR A 394 18.46 9.66 16.60
C THR A 394 18.21 8.16 16.45
N ARG A 395 18.66 7.36 17.43
CA ARG A 395 18.33 5.93 17.48
C ARG A 395 16.82 5.67 17.48
N THR A 396 16.03 6.54 18.14
CA THR A 396 14.57 6.46 18.16
C THR A 396 13.99 6.65 16.75
N ASP A 397 14.49 7.63 16.00
CA ASP A 397 14.07 7.84 14.60
C ASP A 397 14.35 6.61 13.73
N ILE A 398 15.50 5.96 13.94
CA ILE A 398 15.88 4.76 13.18
C ILE A 398 15.03 3.55 13.57
N ALA A 399 14.74 3.38 14.86
CA ALA A 399 13.85 2.32 15.35
C ALA A 399 12.44 2.46 14.79
N GLU A 400 11.95 3.69 14.72
CA GLU A 400 10.65 4.02 14.14
C GLU A 400 10.58 3.65 12.64
N VAL A 401 11.61 4.01 11.86
CA VAL A 401 11.69 3.60 10.45
C VAL A 401 11.75 2.07 10.30
N ALA A 402 12.46 1.38 11.21
CA ALA A 402 12.56 -0.07 11.20
C ALA A 402 11.20 -0.73 11.49
N ALA A 403 10.50 -0.27 12.53
CA ALA A 403 9.17 -0.74 12.91
C ALA A 403 8.15 -0.55 11.79
N ARG A 404 8.14 0.62 11.14
CA ARG A 404 7.27 0.88 9.97
C ARG A 404 7.59 -0.01 8.79
N THR A 405 8.88 -0.21 8.51
CA THR A 405 9.31 -1.10 7.43
C THR A 405 8.85 -2.52 7.71
N ALA A 406 9.02 -3.02 8.94
CA ALA A 406 8.53 -4.33 9.36
C ALA A 406 7.02 -4.46 9.20
N ALA A 407 6.24 -3.49 9.67
CA ALA A 407 4.78 -3.52 9.55
C ALA A 407 4.29 -3.54 8.09
N ARG A 408 4.95 -2.77 7.20
CA ARG A 408 4.61 -2.76 5.77
C ARG A 408 5.00 -4.05 5.06
N VAL A 409 6.16 -4.61 5.38
CA VAL A 409 6.60 -5.90 4.85
C VAL A 409 5.66 -7.00 5.31
N GLU A 410 5.29 -7.02 6.59
CA GLU A 410 4.31 -7.97 7.15
C GLU A 410 2.95 -7.87 6.42
N LYS A 411 2.43 -6.66 6.20
CA LYS A 411 1.19 -6.45 5.43
C LYS A 411 1.30 -7.01 4.01
N LEU A 412 2.42 -6.76 3.33
CA LEU A 412 2.66 -7.25 1.98
C LEU A 412 2.75 -8.78 1.95
N LEU A 413 3.45 -9.38 2.90
CA LEU A 413 3.58 -10.83 3.03
C LEU A 413 2.23 -11.49 3.30
N ARG A 414 1.41 -10.92 4.20
CA ARG A 414 0.06 -11.44 4.50
C ARG A 414 -0.85 -11.44 3.27
N ALA A 415 -0.77 -10.39 2.44
CA ALA A 415 -1.49 -10.34 1.18
C ALA A 415 -1.11 -11.46 0.19
N HIS A 416 0.04 -12.12 0.40
CA HIS A 416 0.52 -13.25 -0.38
C HIS A 416 0.55 -14.57 0.44
N GLY A 417 -0.18 -14.65 1.56
CA GLY A 417 -0.24 -15.84 2.41
C GLY A 417 1.08 -16.18 3.13
N LYS A 418 1.93 -15.18 3.40
CA LYS A 418 3.22 -15.32 4.10
C LYS A 418 3.26 -14.43 5.36
N SER A 419 4.19 -14.69 6.27
CA SER A 419 4.42 -13.86 7.47
C SER A 419 5.92 -13.71 7.75
N LEU A 420 6.31 -12.63 8.46
CA LEU A 420 7.62 -12.51 9.09
C LEU A 420 7.77 -13.41 10.31
N ASP A 421 6.65 -13.92 10.84
CA ASP A 421 6.64 -14.95 11.88
C ASP A 421 6.68 -16.34 11.22
N PRO A 422 7.76 -17.11 11.40
CA PRO A 422 7.89 -18.44 10.81
C PRO A 422 6.78 -19.41 11.22
N GLU A 423 6.15 -19.20 12.38
CA GLU A 423 5.10 -20.07 12.92
C GLU A 423 3.73 -19.83 12.25
N LEU A 424 3.56 -18.70 11.55
CA LEU A 424 2.32 -18.28 10.91
C LEU A 424 2.32 -18.47 9.38
N VAL A 425 3.30 -19.18 8.84
CA VAL A 425 3.43 -19.41 7.39
C VAL A 425 2.55 -20.59 6.98
N GLU A 426 1.56 -20.37 6.11
CA GLU A 426 0.79 -21.45 5.50
C GLU A 426 1.68 -22.27 4.53
N ASP A 427 1.54 -23.59 4.59
CA ASP A 427 2.34 -24.58 3.84
C ASP A 427 1.95 -24.69 2.36
N THR A 428 1.49 -23.58 1.78
CA THR A 428 1.08 -23.50 0.39
C THR A 428 2.31 -23.23 -0.50
N PRO A 429 2.57 -24.06 -1.53
CA PRO A 429 3.66 -23.84 -2.47
C PRO A 429 3.50 -22.49 -3.15
N PRO A 430 4.57 -21.68 -3.26
CA PRO A 430 4.48 -20.41 -3.99
C PRO A 430 4.15 -20.66 -5.46
N GLU A 431 3.40 -19.74 -6.09
CA GLU A 431 2.98 -19.80 -7.50
C GLU A 431 4.15 -20.09 -8.46
N LEU A 432 5.32 -19.48 -8.20
CA LEU A 432 6.55 -19.73 -8.97
C LEU A 432 6.99 -21.21 -8.94
N ALA A 433 6.74 -21.92 -7.84
CA ALA A 433 7.07 -23.34 -7.74
C ALA A 433 6.10 -24.23 -8.55
N LEU A 434 4.90 -23.75 -8.85
CA LEU A 434 3.93 -24.42 -9.72
C LEU A 434 4.27 -24.15 -11.21
N ASP A 435 4.58 -22.90 -11.55
CA ASP A 435 4.80 -22.49 -12.94
C ASP A 435 6.22 -22.82 -13.45
N GLU A 436 7.24 -22.55 -12.63
CA GLU A 436 8.66 -22.70 -12.98
C GLU A 436 9.44 -23.43 -11.87
N PRO A 437 9.21 -24.75 -11.68
CA PRO A 437 9.77 -25.50 -10.55
C PRO A 437 11.30 -25.49 -10.50
N GLY A 438 11.98 -25.48 -11.65
CA GLY A 438 13.44 -25.38 -11.73
C GLY A 438 13.97 -24.02 -11.27
N LEU A 439 13.27 -22.93 -11.61
CA LEU A 439 13.63 -21.60 -11.15
C LEU A 439 13.38 -21.46 -9.65
N ALA A 440 12.23 -21.92 -9.16
CA ALA A 440 11.91 -21.95 -7.74
C ALA A 440 12.96 -22.74 -6.93
N ALA A 441 13.42 -23.89 -7.43
CA ALA A 441 14.49 -24.67 -6.81
C ALA A 441 15.82 -23.90 -6.76
N CYS A 442 16.18 -23.17 -7.83
CA CYS A 442 17.37 -22.31 -7.83
C CYS A 442 17.28 -21.20 -6.78
N TYR A 443 16.13 -20.55 -6.67
CA TYR A 443 15.87 -19.51 -5.66
C TYR A 443 15.96 -20.08 -4.24
N ALA A 444 15.35 -21.23 -3.98
CA ALA A 444 15.38 -21.90 -2.69
C ALA A 444 16.82 -22.30 -2.28
N ALA A 445 17.56 -22.96 -3.19
CA ALA A 445 18.94 -23.34 -2.94
C ALA A 445 19.85 -22.13 -2.71
N ALA A 446 19.68 -21.06 -3.48
CA ALA A 446 20.44 -19.83 -3.32
C ALA A 446 20.11 -19.09 -2.01
N ALA A 447 18.85 -19.07 -1.58
CA ALA A 447 18.42 -18.44 -0.34
C ALA A 447 18.93 -19.20 0.90
N GLN A 448 18.80 -20.53 0.89
CA GLN A 448 19.30 -21.40 1.95
C GLN A 448 20.84 -21.54 1.92
N GLY A 449 21.45 -21.21 0.79
CA GLY A 449 22.89 -21.25 0.57
C GLY A 449 23.43 -22.67 0.46
N LEU A 450 22.62 -23.63 0.01
CA LEU A 450 22.98 -25.04 -0.11
C LEU A 450 23.70 -25.33 -1.43
N SER A 451 24.56 -26.35 -1.41
CA SER A 451 25.09 -26.98 -2.62
C SER A 451 23.99 -27.80 -3.30
N VAL A 452 23.92 -27.75 -4.63
CA VAL A 452 22.93 -28.47 -5.45
C VAL A 452 23.54 -29.69 -6.12
N SER A 453 24.86 -29.88 -6.02
CA SER A 453 25.60 -30.92 -6.73
C SER A 453 26.79 -31.45 -5.92
N GLY A 454 27.35 -32.58 -6.36
CA GLY A 454 28.49 -33.24 -5.73
C GLY A 454 28.17 -33.88 -4.38
N ASP A 455 29.20 -34.29 -3.64
CA ASP A 455 29.09 -35.04 -2.38
C ASP A 455 28.40 -34.26 -1.25
N ARG A 456 28.18 -32.96 -1.43
CA ARG A 456 27.55 -32.05 -0.46
C ARG A 456 26.19 -31.53 -0.92
N ALA A 457 25.56 -32.16 -1.92
CA ALA A 457 24.21 -31.78 -2.34
C ALA A 457 23.25 -31.75 -1.13
N GLY A 458 22.50 -30.65 -0.99
CA GLY A 458 21.61 -30.39 0.16
C GLY A 458 22.32 -29.87 1.42
N GLN A 459 23.64 -29.68 1.42
CA GLN A 459 24.41 -29.18 2.55
C GLN A 459 25.05 -27.81 2.26
N PRO A 460 25.41 -27.01 3.28
CA PRO A 460 26.17 -25.79 3.08
C PRO A 460 27.55 -26.04 2.44
N PRO A 461 28.06 -25.08 1.64
CA PRO A 461 29.38 -25.17 1.03
C PRO A 461 30.49 -25.17 2.08
N LEU A 462 31.66 -25.68 1.70
CA LEU A 462 32.83 -25.71 2.57
C LEU A 462 33.31 -24.30 2.89
N ARG A 463 33.69 -24.05 4.14
CA ARG A 463 34.26 -22.78 4.59
C ARG A 463 35.76 -22.94 4.78
N LEU A 464 36.54 -22.04 4.19
CA LEU A 464 37.97 -21.93 4.49
C LEU A 464 38.17 -20.91 5.59
N ILE A 465 38.82 -21.31 6.67
CA ILE A 465 39.06 -20.47 7.86
C ILE A 465 40.53 -20.04 7.88
N ALA A 466 40.80 -18.76 8.13
CA ALA A 466 42.16 -18.19 8.08
C ALA A 466 43.04 -18.57 9.30
N SER A 467 42.44 -18.95 10.44
CA SER A 467 43.12 -19.46 11.63
C SER A 467 42.13 -20.22 12.52
N PRO A 468 42.50 -21.35 13.15
CA PRO A 468 41.61 -22.13 14.02
C PRO A 468 41.29 -21.44 15.35
N ASP A 469 42.06 -20.43 15.76
CA ASP A 469 41.77 -19.63 16.94
C ASP A 469 40.85 -18.44 16.58
N PRO A 470 39.66 -18.32 17.20
CA PRO A 470 38.81 -17.15 17.00
C PRO A 470 39.57 -15.90 17.45
N PRO A 471 39.47 -14.76 16.73
CA PRO A 471 40.10 -13.53 17.17
C PRO A 471 39.61 -13.17 18.58
N ALA A 472 40.53 -13.19 19.54
CA ALA A 472 40.28 -12.80 20.92
C ALA A 472 40.01 -11.30 20.99
N ARG A 473 38.72 -10.93 20.92
CA ARG A 473 38.04 -9.89 21.72
C ARG A 473 36.67 -9.64 21.10
N PRO A 474 35.56 -9.77 21.85
CA PRO A 474 34.40 -8.96 21.53
C PRO A 474 34.87 -7.50 21.60
N ARG A 475 34.75 -6.74 20.51
CA ARG A 475 34.61 -5.30 20.67
C ARG A 475 33.34 -5.16 21.49
N ALA A 476 33.45 -4.69 22.74
CA ALA A 476 32.34 -4.03 23.37
C ALA A 476 31.91 -2.95 22.38
N VAL A 477 30.79 -3.16 21.70
CA VAL A 477 30.11 -2.06 21.07
C VAL A 477 29.49 -1.36 22.26
N ASP A 478 30.14 -0.29 22.71
CA ASP A 478 29.50 0.69 23.57
C ASP A 478 28.31 1.25 22.76
N ALA A 479 27.19 0.52 22.80
CA ALA A 479 25.98 0.78 22.05
C ALA A 479 25.08 1.70 22.86
N THR A 480 25.63 2.81 23.29
CA THR A 480 24.83 3.92 23.78
C THR A 480 24.97 5.05 22.77
N ASP A 481 23.88 5.26 22.01
CA ASP A 481 23.59 6.38 21.10
C ASP A 481 23.91 6.27 19.58
N GLN A 482 24.27 5.10 19.05
CA GLN A 482 24.41 4.93 17.59
C GLN A 482 23.05 4.79 16.86
N PRO A 483 22.89 5.36 15.64
CA PRO A 483 21.67 5.31 14.83
C PRO A 483 21.50 3.94 14.14
N ILE A 484 21.28 2.90 14.96
CA ILE A 484 21.09 1.51 14.55
C ILE A 484 19.85 0.96 15.26
N ALA A 485 19.00 0.24 14.53
CA ALA A 485 17.86 -0.46 15.11
C ALA A 485 17.54 -1.76 14.38
N GLU A 486 17.01 -2.72 15.14
CA GLU A 486 16.45 -3.97 14.63
C GLU A 486 15.01 -4.11 15.16
N VAL A 487 14.04 -4.31 14.27
CA VAL A 487 12.63 -4.53 14.63
C VAL A 487 12.07 -5.65 13.78
N ARG A 488 11.63 -6.75 14.41
CA ARG A 488 11.03 -7.93 13.74
C ARG A 488 11.84 -8.41 12.52
N GLY A 489 13.16 -8.54 12.68
CA GLY A 489 14.09 -8.99 11.63
C GLY A 489 14.49 -7.91 10.61
N ILE A 490 13.89 -6.71 10.66
CA ILE A 490 14.32 -5.56 9.84
C ILE A 490 15.43 -4.81 10.55
N ASN A 491 16.61 -4.79 9.94
CA ASN A 491 17.82 -4.14 10.44
C ASN A 491 18.08 -2.83 9.66
N ILE A 492 18.20 -1.70 10.36
CA ILE A 492 18.57 -0.41 9.78
C ILE A 492 19.84 0.12 10.43
N HIS A 493 20.82 0.44 9.60
CA HIS A 493 22.09 1.05 10.00
C HIS A 493 22.28 2.40 9.29
N ALA A 494 22.24 3.50 10.05
CA ALA A 494 22.32 4.87 9.50
C ALA A 494 23.57 5.65 9.98
N VAL A 495 24.66 4.95 10.30
CA VAL A 495 25.89 5.55 10.87
C VAL A 495 26.72 6.33 9.84
N GLN A 496 26.64 5.97 8.56
CA GLN A 496 27.52 6.52 7.54
C GLN A 496 26.93 7.82 6.98
N VAL A 497 27.53 8.95 7.35
CA VAL A 497 27.21 10.29 6.84
C VAL A 497 28.40 10.83 6.04
N VAL A 498 28.12 11.45 4.90
CA VAL A 498 29.12 12.04 4.01
C VAL A 498 28.64 13.42 3.59
N ASP A 499 29.47 14.44 3.85
CA ASP A 499 29.23 15.80 3.37
C ASP A 499 29.15 15.82 1.83
N GLY A 500 28.06 16.37 1.29
CA GLY A 500 27.81 16.45 -0.15
C GLY A 500 28.86 17.21 -0.94
N ARG A 501 29.64 18.08 -0.29
CA ARG A 501 30.75 18.85 -0.88
C ARG A 501 31.99 17.98 -1.10
N ASP A 502 32.16 16.89 -0.35
CA ASP A 502 33.23 15.92 -0.57
C ASP A 502 32.85 14.95 -1.70
N ARG A 503 33.01 15.43 -2.94
CA ARG A 503 32.69 14.67 -4.16
C ARG A 503 33.40 13.33 -4.24
N ARG A 504 34.61 13.19 -3.67
CA ARG A 504 35.37 11.94 -3.68
C ARG A 504 34.76 10.91 -2.73
N ARG A 505 34.31 11.32 -1.53
CA ARG A 505 33.60 10.42 -0.61
C ARG A 505 32.21 10.06 -1.13
N VAL A 506 31.48 11.02 -1.70
CA VAL A 506 30.18 10.76 -2.34
C VAL A 506 30.32 9.76 -3.49
N GLU A 507 31.32 9.95 -4.36
CA GLU A 507 31.59 9.01 -5.46
C GLU A 507 31.90 7.59 -4.94
N ARG A 508 32.75 7.46 -3.91
CA ARG A 508 33.03 6.16 -3.28
C ARG A 508 31.78 5.51 -2.70
N LEU A 509 30.90 6.29 -2.10
CA LEU A 509 29.65 5.82 -1.53
C LEU A 509 28.67 5.37 -2.63
N CYS A 510 28.54 6.16 -3.71
CA CYS A 510 27.79 5.77 -4.89
C CYS A 510 28.32 4.45 -5.49
N LYS A 511 29.63 4.34 -5.73
CA LYS A 511 30.26 3.10 -6.22
C LYS A 511 30.01 1.92 -5.28
N TYR A 512 30.01 2.16 -3.97
CA TYR A 512 29.75 1.13 -2.98
C TYR A 512 28.30 0.61 -3.05
N ILE A 513 27.31 1.50 -3.17
CA ILE A 513 25.90 1.10 -3.23
C ILE A 513 25.51 0.50 -4.59
N THR A 514 26.13 0.97 -5.69
CA THR A 514 25.88 0.49 -7.06
C THR A 514 26.85 -0.60 -7.50
N ARG A 515 27.53 -1.26 -6.56
CA ARG A 515 28.49 -2.32 -6.88
C ARG A 515 27.82 -3.49 -7.60
N PRO A 516 28.51 -4.16 -8.53
CA PRO A 516 28.01 -5.38 -9.14
C PRO A 516 27.86 -6.52 -8.09
N PRO A 517 26.96 -7.49 -8.35
CA PRO A 517 26.68 -8.58 -7.41
C PRO A 517 27.83 -9.57 -7.26
N VAL A 518 28.73 -9.65 -8.25
CA VAL A 518 29.88 -10.55 -8.28
C VAL A 518 31.14 -9.75 -8.57
N ALA A 519 32.19 -9.96 -7.76
CA ALA A 519 33.53 -9.48 -8.06
C ALA A 519 34.32 -10.65 -8.65
N GLN A 520 34.66 -10.58 -9.94
CA GLN A 520 35.32 -11.67 -10.66
C GLN A 520 36.67 -12.03 -10.04
N ASP A 521 37.43 -11.02 -9.61
CA ASP A 521 38.74 -11.15 -8.95
C ASP A 521 38.72 -11.94 -7.62
N ARG A 522 37.52 -12.31 -7.13
CA ARG A 522 37.36 -13.10 -5.90
C ARG A 522 36.92 -14.53 -6.14
N LEU A 523 36.67 -14.91 -7.40
CA LEU A 523 36.22 -16.24 -7.76
C LEU A 523 37.33 -16.94 -8.55
N GLU A 524 37.93 -17.96 -7.96
CA GLU A 524 39.03 -18.71 -8.56
C GLU A 524 38.68 -20.19 -8.68
N ARG A 525 39.18 -20.83 -9.74
CA ARG A 525 39.08 -22.28 -9.88
C ARG A 525 40.29 -22.94 -9.24
N ARG A 526 40.05 -23.86 -8.31
CA ARG A 526 41.07 -24.61 -7.59
C ARG A 526 41.59 -25.81 -8.41
N ALA A 527 42.71 -26.38 -7.98
CA ALA A 527 43.33 -27.54 -8.62
C ALA A 527 42.44 -28.80 -8.59
N ASP A 528 41.56 -28.93 -7.59
CA ASP A 528 40.56 -30.01 -7.47
C ASP A 528 39.33 -29.79 -8.38
N GLY A 529 39.33 -28.75 -9.21
CA GLY A 529 38.24 -28.41 -10.12
C GLY A 529 37.10 -27.61 -9.49
N LYS A 530 37.10 -27.42 -8.16
CA LYS A 530 36.09 -26.66 -7.41
C LYS A 530 36.33 -25.16 -7.52
N LEU A 531 35.33 -24.37 -7.11
CA LEU A 531 35.42 -22.91 -7.10
C LEU A 531 35.66 -22.41 -5.68
N GLU A 532 36.63 -21.52 -5.51
CA GLU A 532 36.89 -20.75 -4.29
C GLU A 532 36.38 -19.32 -4.46
N LEU A 533 35.43 -18.92 -3.61
CA LEU A 533 34.95 -17.54 -3.50
C LEU A 533 35.56 -16.89 -2.25
N THR A 534 36.54 -16.02 -2.45
CA THR A 534 37.20 -15.29 -1.36
C THR A 534 36.39 -14.07 -0.91
N PHE A 535 36.30 -13.85 0.40
CA PHE A 535 35.58 -12.70 0.96
C PHE A 535 36.45 -11.46 1.05
N LYS A 536 35.85 -10.27 0.88
CA LYS A 536 36.54 -8.98 1.06
C LYS A 536 37.11 -8.81 2.47
N LYS A 537 36.40 -9.33 3.46
CA LYS A 537 36.75 -9.30 4.87
C LYS A 537 36.50 -10.69 5.45
N VAL A 538 37.43 -11.16 6.27
CA VAL A 538 37.26 -12.38 7.05
C VAL A 538 36.06 -12.19 7.98
N TRP A 539 35.17 -13.18 8.03
CA TRP A 539 34.01 -13.18 8.91
C TRP A 539 34.43 -13.33 10.38
N ARG A 540 33.50 -13.06 11.31
CA ARG A 540 33.77 -13.16 12.75
C ARG A 540 34.19 -14.56 13.19
N ASP A 541 33.70 -15.58 12.49
CA ASP A 541 34.04 -17.00 12.70
C ASP A 541 35.37 -17.41 12.03
N GLY A 542 36.14 -16.46 11.50
CA GLY A 542 37.41 -16.72 10.83
C GLY A 542 37.27 -17.16 9.38
N THR A 543 36.04 -17.30 8.83
CA THR A 543 35.84 -17.71 7.45
C THR A 543 36.37 -16.65 6.48
N ARG A 544 37.32 -17.05 5.62
CA ARG A 544 37.92 -16.21 4.57
C ARG A 544 37.38 -16.48 3.17
N ALA A 545 36.87 -17.69 2.91
CA ALA A 545 36.38 -18.07 1.59
C ALA A 545 35.37 -19.23 1.67
N LEU A 546 34.60 -19.41 0.60
CA LEU A 546 33.75 -20.60 0.39
C LEU A 546 34.28 -21.45 -0.75
N VAL A 547 34.11 -22.76 -0.63
CA VAL A 547 34.43 -23.72 -1.68
C VAL A 547 33.19 -24.52 -2.04
N PHE A 548 32.85 -24.54 -3.33
CA PHE A 548 31.67 -25.21 -3.88
C PHE A 548 31.91 -25.75 -5.28
N GLU A 549 31.04 -26.66 -5.73
CA GLU A 549 31.14 -27.25 -7.06
C GLU A 549 30.76 -26.21 -8.14
N PRO A 550 31.29 -26.29 -9.37
CA PRO A 550 30.94 -25.35 -10.43
C PRO A 550 29.43 -25.24 -10.70
N ALA A 551 28.68 -26.34 -10.58
CA ALA A 551 27.23 -26.33 -10.75
C ALA A 551 26.49 -25.61 -9.59
N ASP A 552 27.10 -25.48 -8.41
CA ASP A 552 26.54 -24.70 -7.29
C ASP A 552 26.56 -23.18 -7.56
N LEU A 553 27.36 -22.72 -8.53
CA LEU A 553 27.38 -21.32 -8.94
C LEU A 553 26.13 -20.94 -9.74
N ILE A 554 25.55 -21.88 -10.49
CA ILE A 554 24.39 -21.64 -11.38
C ILE A 554 23.19 -21.10 -10.60
N PRO A 555 22.66 -21.76 -9.55
CA PRO A 555 21.50 -21.25 -8.81
C PRO A 555 21.78 -19.89 -8.15
N ARG A 556 23.02 -19.65 -7.71
CA ARG A 556 23.46 -18.38 -7.12
C ARG A 556 23.44 -17.23 -8.14
N LEU A 557 23.91 -17.48 -9.35
CA LEU A 557 23.86 -16.51 -10.45
C LEU A 557 22.42 -16.28 -10.93
N VAL A 558 21.64 -17.34 -11.10
CA VAL A 558 20.23 -17.26 -11.50
C VAL A 558 19.44 -16.39 -10.52
N ALA A 559 19.60 -16.60 -9.21
CA ALA A 559 18.91 -15.82 -8.19
C ALA A 559 19.37 -14.34 -8.14
N ALA A 560 20.61 -14.06 -8.55
CA ALA A 560 21.16 -12.70 -8.64
C ALA A 560 20.55 -11.89 -9.78
N VAL A 561 20.06 -12.53 -10.84
CA VAL A 561 19.42 -11.85 -11.98
C VAL A 561 18.03 -11.34 -11.53
N PRO A 562 17.76 -10.02 -11.65
CA PRO A 562 16.44 -9.49 -11.33
C PRO A 562 15.40 -9.92 -12.38
N PRO A 563 14.11 -10.00 -12.01
CA PRO A 563 13.03 -10.22 -12.97
C PRO A 563 13.02 -9.18 -14.09
N PRO A 564 12.48 -9.51 -15.28
CA PRO A 564 12.32 -8.55 -16.36
C PRO A 564 11.63 -7.26 -15.89
N ARG A 565 12.14 -6.11 -16.35
CA ARG A 565 11.60 -4.78 -16.03
C ARG A 565 11.68 -4.39 -14.54
N PHE A 566 12.44 -5.12 -13.73
CA PHE A 566 12.67 -4.76 -12.33
C PHE A 566 13.91 -3.88 -12.17
N HIS A 567 13.70 -2.57 -11.95
CA HIS A 567 14.79 -1.63 -11.72
C HIS A 567 15.41 -1.81 -10.32
N LEU A 568 16.71 -2.14 -10.28
CA LEU A 568 17.49 -2.26 -9.04
C LEU A 568 17.88 -0.91 -8.43
N LEU A 569 17.94 0.15 -9.23
CA LEU A 569 18.20 1.50 -8.76
C LEU A 569 16.90 2.32 -8.82
N ARG A 570 16.47 2.86 -7.68
CA ARG A 570 15.24 3.63 -7.55
C ARG A 570 15.52 5.01 -6.98
N TYR A 571 14.94 6.03 -7.59
CA TYR A 571 15.06 7.42 -7.17
C TYR A 571 13.75 7.87 -6.52
N PHE A 572 13.85 8.61 -5.42
CA PHE A 572 12.72 9.04 -4.60
C PHE A 572 12.68 10.55 -4.42
N GLY A 573 11.48 11.06 -4.21
CA GLY A 573 11.24 12.47 -3.90
C GLY A 573 11.75 13.39 -5.00
N VAL A 574 12.45 14.47 -4.63
CA VAL A 574 12.97 15.47 -5.59
C VAL A 574 13.99 14.90 -6.58
N LEU A 575 14.61 13.76 -6.28
CA LEU A 575 15.58 13.10 -7.17
C LEU A 575 14.92 12.19 -8.21
N SER A 576 13.63 11.86 -8.05
CA SER A 576 12.90 10.98 -8.95
C SER A 576 12.72 11.58 -10.34
N SER A 577 12.89 10.78 -11.39
CA SER A 577 12.70 11.19 -12.79
C SER A 577 11.28 11.72 -13.08
N HIS A 578 10.29 11.26 -12.32
CA HIS A 578 8.90 11.68 -12.45
C HIS A 578 8.54 12.91 -11.58
N SER A 579 9.50 13.45 -10.83
CA SER A 579 9.27 14.63 -10.00
C SER A 579 9.33 15.90 -10.85
N SER A 580 8.23 16.66 -10.89
CA SER A 580 8.17 17.98 -11.53
C SER A 580 9.17 18.99 -10.95
N ARG A 581 9.60 18.75 -9.70
CA ARG A 581 10.58 19.57 -8.97
C ARG A 581 12.03 19.17 -9.24
N ARG A 582 12.28 18.02 -9.89
CA ARG A 582 13.65 17.53 -10.17
C ARG A 582 14.49 18.56 -10.92
N ARG A 583 13.89 19.25 -11.89
CA ARG A 583 14.55 20.31 -12.68
C ARG A 583 15.03 21.51 -11.86
N LEU A 584 14.44 21.72 -10.67
CA LEU A 584 14.78 22.82 -9.78
C LEU A 584 15.91 22.46 -8.82
N VAL A 585 16.13 21.17 -8.60
CA VAL A 585 17.03 20.63 -7.56
C VAL A 585 18.26 19.96 -8.16
N VAL A 586 18.07 19.21 -9.25
CA VAL A 586 19.15 18.54 -9.97
C VAL A 586 19.62 19.49 -11.04
N PRO A 587 20.85 20.03 -10.95
CA PRO A 587 21.40 20.86 -12.01
C PRO A 587 21.36 20.07 -13.31
N THR A 588 20.81 20.68 -14.36
CA THR A 588 21.05 20.17 -15.70
C THR A 588 22.52 20.49 -15.96
N PRO A 589 23.38 19.49 -16.26
CA PRO A 589 24.75 19.80 -16.66
C PRO A 589 24.66 20.84 -17.78
N ALA A 590 25.41 21.94 -17.66
CA ALA A 590 25.77 22.66 -18.86
C ALA A 590 26.34 21.60 -19.81
N LEU A 591 25.89 21.59 -21.07
CA LEU A 591 26.60 20.84 -22.09
C LEU A 591 27.96 21.53 -22.22
N ASP A 592 28.89 21.19 -21.33
CA ASP A 592 30.28 21.47 -21.52
C ASP A 592 30.70 20.58 -22.68
N ASP A 593 30.95 21.19 -23.83
CA ASP A 593 31.66 20.58 -24.97
C ASP A 593 32.98 19.90 -24.52
N ALA A 594 33.47 20.19 -23.31
CA ALA A 594 34.62 19.56 -22.68
C ALA A 594 34.38 18.11 -22.18
N THR A 595 33.14 17.60 -22.11
CA THR A 595 32.92 16.15 -21.87
C THR A 595 33.25 15.27 -23.08
N ALA A 596 33.64 15.88 -24.21
CA ALA A 596 34.34 15.19 -25.30
C ALA A 596 35.74 14.68 -24.89
N ASN A 597 36.32 15.14 -23.78
CA ASN A 597 37.67 14.78 -23.35
C ASN A 597 37.72 14.11 -21.96
N LYS A 598 36.97 13.03 -21.77
CA LYS A 598 37.39 12.05 -20.75
C LYS A 598 38.67 11.36 -21.24
N PRO A 599 39.74 11.26 -20.43
CA PRO A 599 40.85 10.39 -20.77
C PRO A 599 40.30 8.95 -20.91
N PRO A 600 40.76 8.19 -21.92
CA PRO A 600 40.28 6.84 -22.12
C PRO A 600 40.57 5.97 -20.87
N PRO A 601 39.74 4.96 -20.61
CA PRO A 601 39.97 4.03 -19.51
C PRO A 601 41.39 3.43 -19.60
N ALA A 602 41.99 3.13 -18.44
CA ALA A 602 43.30 2.52 -18.39
C ALA A 602 43.29 1.17 -19.15
N ARG A 603 44.35 0.91 -19.94
CA ARG A 603 44.51 -0.35 -20.69
C ARG A 603 44.39 -1.56 -19.76
N GLY A 604 43.33 -2.36 -19.97
CA GLY A 604 43.03 -3.58 -19.21
C GLY A 604 41.55 -3.78 -18.87
N ASP A 605 40.75 -2.70 -18.81
CA ASP A 605 39.37 -2.75 -18.28
C ASP A 605 38.26 -2.72 -19.36
N GLN A 606 38.61 -2.77 -20.64
CA GLN A 606 37.64 -2.96 -21.73
C GLN A 606 38.20 -3.92 -22.77
N LEU A 607 37.38 -4.88 -23.21
CA LEU A 607 37.61 -5.64 -24.44
C LEU A 607 37.52 -4.66 -25.61
N GLU A 608 38.68 -4.17 -26.07
CA GLU A 608 38.79 -3.35 -27.28
C GLU A 608 38.51 -4.22 -28.52
N LEU A 609 37.54 -3.81 -29.33
CA LEU A 609 37.48 -4.21 -30.74
C LEU A 609 37.74 -2.99 -31.61
N ILE A 610 38.56 -3.25 -32.62
CA ILE A 610 39.25 -2.29 -33.48
C ILE A 610 38.25 -1.58 -34.41
N GLY A 611 38.34 -0.24 -34.46
CA GLY A 611 37.95 0.55 -35.62
C GLY A 611 36.69 1.41 -35.45
N ASP A 612 36.71 2.37 -34.52
CA ASP A 612 35.87 3.57 -34.61
C ASP A 612 36.73 4.73 -35.13
N THR A 613 36.20 5.46 -36.11
CA THR A 613 36.54 6.87 -36.32
C THR A 613 35.26 7.69 -36.34
N ASP A 614 35.34 8.77 -35.58
CA ASP A 614 34.30 9.68 -35.16
C ASP A 614 33.60 10.46 -36.30
N ASP A 615 32.39 10.92 -35.97
CA ASP A 615 31.64 12.06 -36.54
C ASP A 615 30.33 11.73 -37.29
N ALA A 616 29.27 11.46 -36.52
CA ALA A 616 27.89 11.91 -36.79
C ALA A 616 26.94 11.53 -35.62
N PRO A 617 25.87 12.32 -35.32
CA PRO A 617 24.92 11.98 -34.26
C PRO A 617 24.19 10.67 -34.60
N ALA A 618 24.28 9.69 -33.70
CA ALA A 618 23.85 8.32 -33.97
C ALA A 618 22.35 8.23 -34.33
N PRO A 619 21.97 7.79 -35.54
CA PRO A 619 20.60 7.44 -35.84
C PRO A 619 20.23 6.18 -35.04
N ARG A 620 18.93 6.02 -34.71
CA ARG A 620 18.41 4.78 -34.10
C ARG A 620 19.06 3.57 -34.78
N LYS A 621 19.82 2.79 -34.01
CA LYS A 621 20.58 1.65 -34.52
C LYS A 621 19.62 0.72 -35.29
N ARG A 622 19.97 0.41 -36.54
CA ARG A 622 19.12 -0.38 -37.44
C ARG A 622 18.91 -1.79 -36.88
N TRP A 623 17.78 -2.42 -37.19
CA TRP A 623 17.45 -3.76 -36.67
C TRP A 623 18.52 -4.83 -36.96
N ALA A 624 19.17 -4.76 -38.13
CA ALA A 624 20.31 -5.62 -38.47
C ALA A 624 21.51 -5.45 -37.51
N TRP A 625 21.80 -4.21 -37.07
CA TRP A 625 22.81 -3.94 -36.05
C TRP A 625 22.43 -4.56 -34.71
N LEU A 626 21.15 -4.50 -34.32
CA LEU A 626 20.67 -5.12 -33.08
C LEU A 626 20.78 -6.65 -33.13
N LEU A 627 20.49 -7.30 -34.26
CA LEU A 627 20.68 -8.74 -34.41
C LEU A 627 22.16 -9.15 -34.32
N ALA A 628 23.04 -8.43 -35.01
CA ALA A 628 24.47 -8.68 -34.95
C ALA A 628 25.04 -8.42 -33.55
N HIS A 629 24.56 -7.38 -32.85
CA HIS A 629 25.06 -7.02 -31.52
C HIS A 629 24.53 -7.92 -30.40
N VAL A 630 23.25 -8.33 -30.46
CA VAL A 630 22.61 -9.11 -29.38
C VAL A 630 22.81 -10.61 -29.57
N PHE A 631 22.73 -11.10 -30.81
CA PHE A 631 22.77 -12.53 -31.11
C PHE A 631 24.03 -12.97 -31.85
N ALA A 632 25.01 -12.06 -32.06
CA ALA A 632 26.20 -12.31 -32.87
C ALA A 632 25.89 -12.81 -34.30
N ALA A 633 24.69 -12.50 -34.81
CA ALA A 633 24.22 -12.93 -36.12
C ALA A 633 24.35 -11.79 -37.13
N ASP A 634 25.40 -11.82 -37.95
CA ASP A 634 25.55 -10.93 -39.10
C ASP A 634 24.60 -11.39 -40.21
N VAL A 635 23.59 -10.59 -40.53
CA VAL A 635 22.59 -10.86 -41.57
C VAL A 635 22.98 -10.34 -42.95
N GLU A 636 24.11 -9.64 -43.05
CA GLU A 636 24.65 -9.09 -44.30
C GLU A 636 25.82 -9.94 -44.83
N THR A 637 26.51 -10.70 -43.97
CA THR A 637 27.68 -11.51 -44.36
C THR A 637 27.51 -12.99 -44.00
N CYS A 638 27.68 -13.88 -44.98
CA CYS A 638 27.51 -15.31 -44.75
C CYS A 638 28.63 -15.86 -43.86
N PRO A 639 28.34 -16.49 -42.70
CA PRO A 639 29.37 -16.99 -41.79
C PRO A 639 30.17 -18.18 -42.34
N ARG A 640 29.76 -18.75 -43.49
CA ARG A 640 30.46 -19.87 -44.13
C ARG A 640 31.38 -19.45 -45.28
N CYS A 641 30.98 -18.48 -46.09
CA CYS A 641 31.73 -18.08 -47.28
C CYS A 641 32.16 -16.60 -47.28
N SER A 642 31.80 -15.85 -46.25
CA SER A 642 32.14 -14.44 -46.05
C SER A 642 31.66 -13.50 -47.17
N GLY A 643 30.77 -13.95 -48.05
CA GLY A 643 30.15 -13.16 -49.09
C GLY A 643 28.84 -12.49 -48.64
N PRO A 644 28.34 -11.48 -49.38
CA PRO A 644 27.13 -10.76 -49.04
C PRO A 644 25.90 -11.67 -49.12
N MET A 645 25.09 -11.71 -48.05
CA MET A 645 23.84 -12.45 -48.01
C MET A 645 22.72 -11.67 -48.72
N ARG A 646 21.82 -12.42 -49.36
CA ARG A 646 20.63 -11.87 -50.02
C ARG A 646 19.40 -12.49 -49.39
N TRP A 647 18.37 -11.67 -49.20
CA TRP A 647 17.07 -12.12 -48.72
C TRP A 647 16.47 -13.10 -49.74
N ALA A 648 16.32 -14.36 -49.33
CA ALA A 648 15.72 -15.39 -50.17
C ALA A 648 14.18 -15.34 -50.09
N GLU A 649 13.63 -15.30 -48.87
CA GLU A 649 12.19 -15.23 -48.62
C GLU A 649 11.93 -14.67 -47.21
N VAL A 650 10.79 -14.01 -47.01
CA VAL A 650 10.36 -13.45 -45.71
C VAL A 650 9.02 -14.05 -45.32
N ALA A 651 8.94 -14.67 -44.13
CA ALA A 651 7.72 -15.28 -43.60
C ALA A 651 7.18 -14.51 -42.40
N ASN A 652 6.00 -13.91 -42.56
CA ASN A 652 5.38 -13.08 -41.51
C ASN A 652 4.11 -13.71 -40.92
N THR A 653 3.76 -14.92 -41.35
CA THR A 653 2.60 -15.66 -40.86
C THR A 653 3.00 -17.05 -40.40
N ARG A 654 2.29 -17.60 -39.41
CA ARG A 654 2.59 -18.91 -38.80
C ARG A 654 2.71 -20.03 -39.83
N ALA A 655 1.83 -20.05 -40.83
CA ALA A 655 1.86 -21.02 -41.93
C ALA A 655 3.13 -20.90 -42.78
N GLN A 656 3.54 -19.68 -43.14
CA GLN A 656 4.76 -19.43 -43.93
C GLN A 656 6.02 -19.81 -43.15
N ILE A 657 6.10 -19.46 -41.86
CA ILE A 657 7.23 -19.80 -40.99
C ILE A 657 7.35 -21.33 -40.86
N THR A 658 6.22 -22.02 -40.62
CA THR A 658 6.20 -23.48 -40.45
C THR A 658 6.67 -24.20 -41.72
N ARG A 659 6.21 -23.74 -42.89
CA ARG A 659 6.66 -24.26 -44.19
C ARG A 659 8.15 -24.03 -44.43
N LEU A 660 8.64 -22.79 -44.26
CA LEU A 660 10.06 -22.44 -44.47
C LEU A 660 11.00 -23.20 -43.53
N LEU A 661 10.61 -23.35 -42.27
CA LEU A 661 11.38 -24.16 -41.32
C LEU A 661 11.39 -25.64 -41.73
N ALA A 662 10.26 -26.19 -42.17
CA ALA A 662 10.18 -27.58 -42.65
C ALA A 662 11.05 -27.83 -43.88
N GLU A 663 11.05 -26.92 -44.85
CA GLU A 663 11.87 -26.99 -46.08
C GLU A 663 13.38 -26.96 -45.77
N HIS A 664 13.79 -26.30 -44.68
CA HIS A 664 15.18 -26.29 -44.20
C HIS A 664 15.49 -27.34 -43.12
N GLY A 665 14.61 -28.34 -42.93
CA GLY A 665 14.82 -29.46 -41.99
C GLY A 665 14.69 -29.10 -40.51
N LEU A 666 14.19 -27.90 -40.21
CA LEU A 666 13.94 -27.34 -38.87
C LEU A 666 12.45 -27.30 -38.53
N GLY A 667 11.61 -28.00 -39.32
CA GLY A 667 10.18 -28.12 -39.04
C GLY A 667 9.93 -28.74 -37.66
N PRO A 668 8.79 -28.43 -37.02
CA PRO A 668 8.48 -28.96 -35.70
C PRO A 668 8.49 -30.50 -35.71
N ARG A 669 9.48 -31.10 -35.04
CA ARG A 669 9.55 -32.54 -34.77
C ARG A 669 8.97 -32.81 -33.39
N ALA A 670 8.00 -33.72 -33.32
CA ALA A 670 7.62 -34.31 -32.03
C ALA A 670 8.85 -35.02 -31.42
N PRO A 671 9.02 -34.99 -30.09
CA PRO A 671 10.15 -35.64 -29.43
C PRO A 671 10.20 -37.14 -29.78
N PRO A 672 11.40 -37.75 -29.87
CA PRO A 672 11.51 -39.16 -30.26
C PRO A 672 10.76 -40.03 -29.26
N ALA A 673 9.91 -40.93 -29.76
CA ALA A 673 9.24 -41.91 -28.93
C ALA A 673 10.28 -42.85 -28.32
N THR A 674 10.59 -42.64 -27.03
CA THR A 674 11.39 -43.56 -26.24
C THR A 674 10.71 -44.92 -26.22
N ARG A 675 11.34 -45.93 -26.85
CA ARG A 675 10.97 -47.33 -26.63
C ARG A 675 11.17 -47.64 -25.16
N VAL A 676 10.04 -47.97 -24.52
CA VAL A 676 9.92 -48.41 -23.13
C VAL A 676 10.76 -49.67 -22.94
N GLY A 677 11.58 -49.67 -21.89
CA GLY A 677 12.40 -50.82 -21.53
C GLY A 677 13.28 -50.62 -20.30
N VAL A 678 12.84 -49.85 -19.29
CA VAL A 678 13.36 -49.95 -17.92
C VAL A 678 12.20 -49.73 -16.95
N SER A 679 11.98 -50.71 -16.08
CA SER A 679 10.92 -50.80 -15.09
C SER A 679 11.01 -49.69 -14.03
N VAL A 680 9.87 -49.06 -13.74
CA VAL A 680 9.65 -48.17 -12.59
C VAL A 680 9.27 -49.06 -11.39
N PRO A 681 9.97 -49.00 -10.23
CA PRO A 681 9.39 -49.45 -8.97
C PRO A 681 8.60 -48.28 -8.34
N GLU A 682 7.28 -48.45 -8.37
CA GLU A 682 6.27 -48.05 -7.38
C GLU A 682 6.33 -46.65 -6.72
N GLN A 683 5.30 -45.84 -7.05
CA GLN A 683 4.83 -44.69 -6.29
C GLN A 683 4.40 -45.09 -4.88
N LEU A 684 4.81 -44.31 -3.87
CA LEU A 684 4.20 -44.34 -2.54
C LEU A 684 2.92 -43.49 -2.54
N MET A 685 1.78 -44.17 -2.41
CA MET A 685 0.44 -43.59 -2.17
C MET A 685 0.12 -43.64 -0.67
N LEU A 686 -0.29 -42.51 -0.07
CA LEU A 686 -0.84 -42.45 1.29
C LEU A 686 -2.37 -42.47 1.23
N GLY A 687 -2.99 -43.51 1.82
CA GLY A 687 -4.44 -43.64 1.97
C GLY A 687 -4.86 -43.43 3.42
N PHE A 688 -5.85 -42.56 3.65
CA PHE A 688 -6.59 -42.51 4.92
C PHE A 688 -7.93 -43.19 4.71
N GLY A 689 -8.06 -44.42 5.22
CA GLY A 689 -9.30 -45.17 5.23
C GLY A 689 -10.09 -44.96 6.52
N LYS A 690 -11.40 -45.18 6.43
CA LYS A 690 -12.17 -45.78 7.53
C LYS A 690 -12.87 -47.02 6.99
N GLU A 691 -12.42 -48.18 7.44
CA GLU A 691 -13.20 -49.06 8.32
C GLU A 691 -12.38 -49.30 9.60
#